data_AF-A0A8J9YDB4-F1
#
_entry.id   AF-A0A8J9YDB4-F1
#
_cell.length_a   1.000
_cell.length_b   1.000
_cell.length_c   1.000
_cell.angle_alpha   90.00
_cell.angle_beta   90.00
_cell.angle_gamma   90.00
#
_symmetry.space_group_name_H-M   'P 1'
#
loop_
_entity.id
_entity.type
_entity.pdbx_description
1 polymer ?
#
loop_
_entity_poly.entity_id
_entity_poly.type
_entity_poly.pdbx_seq_one_letter_code
_entity_poly.pdbx_strand_id
1 'polypeptide(L)'
;MLGIMRPIYILALLVVVVYGEESPAVGLTVEPTNKVDLVDKGLDTELLMSFVVFRHGDRTPDQEELDKFPADKNDENIFFPYGKKALTNKGKQRGFLVGEYLRDRYNKIISKLYLPDEISIRTTDYARTKMTALTALAAIYPPPPAQRWNPFLNWQPVPYDTLDYDDDDLLYYYNCPRYIQLRDKTYELPAVQKWIEPYEGLFKVLSIKTGTNITTPEDVFFLDNLFQTLENVGVRPPKWAHEVMPKIKEMTKIEYACEFYNSELIRLASGVLLTDILNFTSAAIAGNREQPKLFLYSAHENNVAALMAAAKVFKAHQPKYGSTISLELRKRLSTGQFGFTAVYAAEAGGPGVVLPIAGCGGGPFCDYDTFVSLTQENLLSRSEYKRQCMIPDYNVELLTRRRKMKEGGREEESTNAADAQSMRTEHTCCCLGVLVGVSLIAALVAVILMKDTTVEVTILRQVHVLMSHGERTPSERELAMLGAPPPDHVFVPYGAGALTNEGKLLTFEMGALLRKRYNDFLGSYYEAERSIVIASDTNLSKMTALLIAAGLWPPPLDQMWNDTMTWQPVPYTYPPRNEDYLLYEENCPRYRQEKQRLLKAFTDEGLLVPYRDLFHKIAHMTGTNFSTPQDAYNLNNLFVIQDDIKVANPKWAKHVKRKLMDVARLEYTMMFHNNLLKKLSGGALLQQIIKEAVLNTQEPTSPKVIVRIGTPVSVAALLAACVAPPPRLPDPGAALLFELHEKIPSTQGKKEQNPLTHGQRFGFKIYYWDDDSAEPRLMEVPGCNAFCPLDTFTEITKYIVSYDYKKDCTLVPTT
;
A
#
# COMPACT_ATOMS: atom_id res chain seq x y z
N MET A 1 -3.94 -57.00 49.22
CA MET A 1 -3.93 -56.95 50.70
C MET A 1 -2.55 -56.56 51.15
N LEU A 2 -2.46 -55.48 51.95
CA LEU A 2 -1.49 -55.12 53.01
C LEU A 2 0.00 -55.45 52.83
N GLY A 3 0.96 -54.59 53.18
CA GLY A 3 0.94 -53.34 53.96
C GLY A 3 2.36 -52.75 54.05
N ILE A 4 2.49 -51.42 54.03
CA ILE A 4 2.81 -50.53 55.17
C ILE A 4 4.29 -50.57 55.62
N MET A 5 5.05 -49.48 55.38
CA MET A 5 5.68 -48.59 56.39
C MET A 5 6.68 -47.58 55.76
N ARG A 6 6.55 -46.31 56.18
CA ARG A 6 7.46 -45.15 55.99
C ARG A 6 8.75 -45.30 56.85
N PRO A 7 9.73 -44.34 56.95
CA PRO A 7 9.96 -43.05 56.26
C PRO A 7 11.42 -42.83 55.77
N ILE A 8 11.68 -41.83 54.90
CA ILE A 8 13.04 -41.26 54.72
C ILE A 8 12.95 -39.73 54.67
N TYR A 9 13.77 -39.11 55.53
CA TYR A 9 14.05 -37.68 55.63
C TYR A 9 14.90 -37.20 54.44
N ILE A 10 14.60 -36.02 53.87
CA ILE A 10 15.57 -35.28 53.06
C ILE A 10 15.57 -33.80 53.47
N LEU A 11 16.79 -33.36 53.78
CA LEU A 11 17.24 -32.01 54.13
C LEU A 11 16.88 -30.98 53.04
N ALA A 12 16.39 -29.82 53.44
CA ALA A 12 16.23 -28.64 52.59
C ALA A 12 17.53 -27.83 52.54
N LEU A 13 18.01 -27.53 51.33
CA LEU A 13 19.08 -26.57 51.05
C LEU A 13 18.43 -25.38 50.31
N LEU A 14 18.41 -24.24 50.98
CA LEU A 14 17.96 -22.94 50.47
C LEU A 14 19.02 -22.36 49.52
N VAL A 15 18.69 -22.23 48.24
CA VAL A 15 19.39 -21.35 47.29
C VAL A 15 18.46 -20.18 46.99
N VAL A 16 18.86 -18.99 47.43
CA VAL A 16 18.19 -17.73 47.10
C VAL A 16 18.66 -17.31 45.71
N VAL A 17 17.79 -17.50 44.71
CA VAL A 17 17.94 -16.87 43.39
C VAL A 17 17.23 -15.52 43.45
N VAL A 18 18.02 -14.45 43.37
CA VAL A 18 17.50 -13.09 43.16
C VAL A 18 17.06 -13.00 41.71
N TYR A 19 15.75 -13.08 41.47
CA TYR A 19 15.16 -12.68 40.20
C TYR A 19 15.31 -11.17 40.06
N GLY A 20 16.07 -10.73 39.07
CA GLY A 20 15.85 -9.42 38.46
C GLY A 20 14.54 -9.51 37.69
N GLU A 21 13.58 -8.67 38.05
CA GLU A 21 12.36 -8.47 37.26
C GLU A 21 12.75 -7.84 35.91
N GLU A 22 12.88 -8.67 34.86
CA GLU A 22 12.63 -8.18 33.51
C GLU A 22 11.15 -7.80 33.44
N SER A 23 10.89 -6.50 33.35
CA SER A 23 9.54 -5.99 33.12
C SER A 23 9.04 -6.53 31.77
N PRO A 24 7.86 -7.19 31.71
CA PRO A 24 7.30 -7.61 30.44
C PRO A 24 6.98 -6.37 29.61
N ALA A 25 7.32 -6.41 28.33
CA ALA A 25 6.95 -5.40 27.35
C ALA A 25 5.45 -5.10 27.48
N VAL A 26 5.12 -3.83 27.71
CA VAL A 26 3.75 -3.36 27.93
C VAL A 26 2.98 -3.43 26.61
N GLY A 27 2.48 -4.61 26.28
CA GLY A 27 1.41 -4.82 25.31
C GLY A 27 0.07 -4.55 25.99
N LEU A 28 -0.39 -3.30 26.01
CA LEU A 28 -1.75 -2.97 26.42
C LEU A 28 -2.73 -3.55 25.39
N THR A 29 -3.28 -4.73 25.67
CA THR A 29 -4.42 -5.27 24.92
C THR A 29 -5.58 -4.29 25.02
N VAL A 30 -6.08 -3.80 23.88
CA VAL A 30 -7.29 -2.98 23.86
C VAL A 30 -8.49 -3.89 24.17
N GLU A 31 -9.06 -3.77 25.36
CA GLU A 31 -10.25 -4.55 25.72
C GLU A 31 -11.47 -4.10 24.89
N PRO A 32 -12.27 -5.04 24.37
CA PRO A 32 -13.51 -4.70 23.69
C PRO A 32 -14.48 -4.05 24.67
N THR A 33 -15.08 -2.93 24.28
CA THR A 33 -16.21 -2.34 25.01
C THR A 33 -17.37 -3.34 25.00
N ASN A 34 -18.07 -3.47 26.14
CA ASN A 34 -19.21 -4.39 26.29
C ASN A 34 -20.14 -4.31 25.07
N LYS A 35 -20.36 -5.45 24.40
CA LYS A 35 -21.29 -5.58 23.26
C LYS A 35 -22.71 -5.27 23.71
N VAL A 36 -23.13 -4.01 23.57
CA VAL A 36 -24.51 -3.60 23.78
C VAL A 36 -25.21 -3.54 22.41
N ASP A 37 -25.94 -4.62 22.12
CA ASP A 37 -26.83 -4.79 20.97
C ASP A 37 -28.11 -3.93 21.12
N LEU A 38 -28.05 -2.60 20.92
CA LEU A 38 -29.24 -1.75 21.14
C LEU A 38 -29.33 -0.49 20.26
N VAL A 39 -29.45 -0.63 18.94
CA VAL A 39 -29.80 0.55 18.11
C VAL A 39 -30.95 0.28 17.14
N ASP A 40 -30.97 -0.87 16.48
CA ASP A 40 -32.00 -1.18 15.48
C ASP A 40 -33.26 -1.86 16.07
N LYS A 41 -33.27 -2.21 17.36
CA LYS A 41 -34.44 -2.84 18.00
C LYS A 41 -35.60 -1.84 18.06
N GLY A 42 -36.59 -2.03 17.19
CA GLY A 42 -37.82 -1.24 17.14
C GLY A 42 -37.91 -0.21 16.01
N LEU A 43 -36.89 -0.11 15.14
CA LEU A 43 -36.99 0.68 13.91
C LEU A 43 -37.73 -0.14 12.84
N ASP A 44 -38.88 0.36 12.37
CA ASP A 44 -39.65 -0.19 11.24
C ASP A 44 -38.97 0.12 9.90
N THR A 45 -37.68 -0.19 9.77
CA THR A 45 -36.86 0.15 8.60
C THR A 45 -35.93 -0.99 8.18
N GLU A 46 -35.69 -1.07 6.89
CA GLU A 46 -34.69 -1.92 6.24
C GLU A 46 -33.47 -1.08 5.86
N LEU A 47 -32.26 -1.56 6.17
CA LEU A 47 -31.01 -0.93 5.74
C LEU A 47 -30.68 -1.34 4.30
N LEU A 48 -30.38 -0.38 3.44
CA LEU A 48 -30.06 -0.62 2.04
C LEU A 48 -28.58 -0.37 1.71
N MET A 49 -28.02 0.70 2.26
CA MET A 49 -26.66 1.15 1.97
C MET A 49 -26.10 1.94 3.16
N SER A 50 -24.79 1.90 3.39
CA SER A 50 -24.13 2.66 4.46
C SER A 50 -22.83 3.30 3.99
N PHE A 51 -22.58 4.53 4.44
CA PHE A 51 -21.36 5.28 4.20
C PHE A 51 -20.69 5.56 5.54
N VAL A 52 -19.54 4.94 5.77
CA VAL A 52 -18.86 4.93 7.07
C VAL A 52 -17.53 5.66 6.95
N VAL A 53 -17.35 6.73 7.72
CA VAL A 53 -16.06 7.39 7.91
C VAL A 53 -15.52 7.00 9.28
N PHE A 54 -14.27 6.56 9.34
CA PHE A 54 -13.63 6.22 10.61
C PHE A 54 -12.22 6.79 10.72
N ARG A 55 -11.88 7.21 11.95
CA ARG A 55 -10.54 7.70 12.29
C ARG A 55 -9.57 6.52 12.32
N HIS A 56 -8.34 6.74 11.85
CA HIS A 56 -7.25 5.79 12.05
C HIS A 56 -7.04 5.40 13.53
N GLY A 57 -6.31 4.31 13.77
CA GLY A 57 -5.92 3.89 15.12
C GLY A 57 -4.82 4.76 15.74
N ASP A 58 -4.44 4.41 16.98
CA ASP A 58 -3.36 5.03 17.75
C ASP A 58 -2.03 5.07 16.97
N ARG A 59 -1.37 6.22 16.98
CA ARG A 59 -0.13 6.47 16.24
C ARG A 59 0.96 7.09 17.11
N THR A 60 2.19 7.04 16.61
CA THR A 60 3.30 7.85 17.11
C THR A 60 3.13 9.33 16.70
N PRO A 61 3.79 10.26 17.41
CA PRO A 61 3.71 11.68 17.10
C PRO A 61 4.18 12.01 15.68
N ASP A 62 3.62 13.08 15.13
CA ASP A 62 4.15 13.69 13.92
C ASP A 62 5.19 14.78 14.22
N GLN A 63 5.90 15.25 13.19
CA GLN A 63 6.93 16.27 13.39
C GLN A 63 6.33 17.62 13.79
N GLU A 64 5.16 18.00 13.27
CA GLU A 64 4.51 19.27 13.61
C GLU A 64 4.10 19.31 15.09
N GLU A 65 3.65 18.18 15.62
CA GLU A 65 3.35 17.94 17.04
C GLU A 65 4.63 18.02 17.88
N LEU A 66 5.69 17.31 17.47
CA LEU A 66 6.98 17.33 18.18
C LEU A 66 7.58 18.74 18.23
N ASP A 67 7.42 19.53 17.17
CA ASP A 67 7.91 20.92 17.09
C ASP A 67 7.18 21.85 18.08
N LYS A 68 6.02 21.45 18.63
CA LYS A 68 5.34 22.20 19.70
C LYS A 68 5.96 21.98 21.08
N PHE A 69 6.92 21.06 21.22
CA PHE A 69 7.56 20.71 22.48
C PHE A 69 9.11 20.70 22.34
N PRO A 70 9.89 21.02 23.40
CA PRO A 70 11.33 21.19 23.27
C PRO A 70 12.06 19.96 22.70
N ALA A 71 12.98 20.20 21.76
CA ALA A 71 13.73 19.18 21.04
C ALA A 71 14.75 18.40 21.90
N ASP A 72 15.18 18.96 23.05
CA ASP A 72 16.13 18.35 23.99
C ASP A 72 15.58 17.09 24.69
N LYS A 73 14.33 16.72 24.42
CA LYS A 73 13.63 15.54 24.96
C LYS A 73 13.16 14.55 23.91
N ASN A 74 13.48 14.77 22.63
CA ASN A 74 13.03 13.94 21.53
C ASN A 74 14.08 12.87 21.19
N ASP A 75 14.18 11.82 22.00
CA ASP A 75 14.95 10.63 21.63
C ASP A 75 14.17 9.84 20.57
N GLU A 76 14.62 9.88 19.31
CA GLU A 76 13.96 9.19 18.20
C GLU A 76 13.89 7.66 18.40
N ASN A 77 14.77 7.10 19.25
CA ASN A 77 14.73 5.69 19.60
C ASN A 77 13.43 5.30 20.32
N ILE A 78 12.73 6.25 20.94
CA ILE A 78 11.45 5.99 21.62
C ILE A 78 10.36 5.57 20.62
N PHE A 79 10.47 5.97 19.35
CA PHE A 79 9.49 5.61 18.31
C PHE A 79 9.86 4.35 17.54
N PHE A 80 11.03 3.77 17.80
CA PHE A 80 11.43 2.48 17.23
C PHE A 80 10.52 1.34 17.74
N PRO A 81 10.17 0.33 16.92
CA PRO A 81 10.53 0.13 15.50
C PRO A 81 9.56 0.77 14.50
N TYR A 82 8.64 1.63 14.93
CA TYR A 82 7.59 2.17 14.07
C TYR A 82 8.04 3.41 13.28
N GLY A 83 8.84 4.27 13.90
CA GLY A 83 9.15 5.61 13.40
C GLY A 83 8.06 6.64 13.75
N LYS A 84 8.20 7.86 13.23
CA LYS A 84 7.25 8.96 13.45
C LYS A 84 5.99 8.78 12.59
N LYS A 85 4.86 9.37 12.99
CA LYS A 85 3.55 9.35 12.28
C LYS A 85 2.96 7.95 12.05
N ALA A 86 3.56 6.91 12.63
CA ALA A 86 3.34 5.51 12.30
C ALA A 86 2.24 4.90 13.19
N LEU A 87 1.48 3.95 12.62
CA LEU A 87 0.45 3.23 13.36
C LEU A 87 1.09 2.24 14.34
N THR A 88 0.72 2.34 15.62
CA THR A 88 1.22 1.46 16.69
C THR A 88 0.47 0.11 16.69
N ASN A 89 0.97 -0.89 17.43
CA ASN A 89 0.22 -2.14 17.62
C ASN A 89 -1.17 -1.92 18.26
N LYS A 90 -1.27 -1.00 19.22
CA LYS A 90 -2.55 -0.57 19.80
C LYS A 90 -3.49 0.00 18.72
N GLY A 91 -2.95 0.78 17.79
CA GLY A 91 -3.70 1.32 16.66
C GLY A 91 -4.18 0.24 15.69
N LYS A 92 -3.35 -0.78 15.42
CA LYS A 92 -3.75 -1.95 14.62
C LYS A 92 -4.89 -2.72 15.30
N GLN A 93 -4.82 -2.93 16.61
CA GLN A 93 -5.89 -3.56 17.40
C GLN A 93 -7.19 -2.76 17.35
N ARG A 94 -7.14 -1.43 17.49
CA ARG A 94 -8.33 -0.58 17.33
C ARG A 94 -8.95 -0.70 15.94
N GLY A 95 -8.13 -0.70 14.89
CA GLY A 95 -8.61 -0.91 13.53
C GLY A 95 -9.33 -2.24 13.36
N PHE A 96 -8.83 -3.31 13.99
CA PHE A 96 -9.49 -4.60 14.02
C PHE A 96 -10.85 -4.56 14.76
N LEU A 97 -10.92 -3.92 15.93
CA LEU A 97 -12.18 -3.71 16.67
C LEU A 97 -13.22 -2.92 15.85
N VAL A 98 -12.77 -1.90 15.10
CA VAL A 98 -13.65 -1.21 14.13
C VAL A 98 -14.22 -2.20 13.13
N GLY A 99 -13.38 -3.06 12.56
CA GLY A 99 -13.82 -4.07 11.61
C GLY A 99 -14.81 -5.09 12.21
N GLU A 100 -14.60 -5.55 13.45
CA GLU A 100 -15.56 -6.42 14.15
C GLU A 100 -16.92 -5.75 14.33
N TYR A 101 -16.93 -4.49 14.79
CA TYR A 101 -18.15 -3.71 14.93
C TYR A 101 -18.89 -3.53 13.59
N LEU A 102 -18.17 -3.16 12.53
CA LEU A 102 -18.75 -2.99 11.20
C LEU A 102 -19.26 -4.32 10.63
N ARG A 103 -18.55 -5.42 10.91
CA ARG A 103 -19.00 -6.75 10.51
C ARG A 103 -20.31 -7.09 11.18
N ASP A 104 -20.39 -6.99 12.51
CA ASP A 104 -21.59 -7.29 13.29
C ASP A 104 -22.77 -6.41 12.83
N ARG A 105 -22.54 -5.11 12.61
CA ARG A 105 -23.57 -4.15 12.20
C ARG A 105 -24.10 -4.39 10.79
N TYR A 106 -23.23 -4.67 9.82
CA TYR A 106 -23.59 -4.72 8.40
C TYR A 106 -23.69 -6.13 7.82
N ASN A 107 -23.57 -7.18 8.64
CA ASN A 107 -23.64 -8.59 8.24
C ASN A 107 -24.89 -8.97 7.41
N LYS A 108 -25.98 -8.20 7.49
CA LYS A 108 -27.20 -8.45 6.71
C LYS A 108 -27.16 -7.93 5.27
N ILE A 109 -26.33 -6.92 4.99
CA ILE A 109 -26.26 -6.31 3.66
C ILE A 109 -25.01 -6.76 2.88
N ILE A 110 -23.91 -7.08 3.57
CA ILE A 110 -22.69 -7.62 2.95
C ILE A 110 -22.54 -9.13 3.19
N SER A 111 -22.04 -9.83 2.18
CA SER A 111 -21.82 -11.27 2.20
C SER A 111 -20.69 -11.67 3.17
N LYS A 112 -20.68 -12.96 3.56
CA LYS A 112 -19.52 -13.55 4.27
C LYS A 112 -18.31 -13.74 3.35
N LEU A 113 -18.57 -13.93 2.06
CA LEU A 113 -17.55 -13.89 1.02
C LEU A 113 -17.15 -12.43 0.79
N TYR A 114 -15.86 -12.19 0.56
CA TYR A 114 -15.44 -10.92 -0.02
C TYR A 114 -15.86 -10.91 -1.49
N LEU A 115 -16.77 -10.01 -1.84
CA LEU A 115 -17.23 -9.76 -3.20
C LEU A 115 -16.92 -8.28 -3.51
N PRO A 116 -16.05 -7.97 -4.49
CA PRO A 116 -15.63 -6.60 -4.78
C PRO A 116 -16.79 -5.62 -5.04
N ASP A 117 -17.89 -6.10 -5.63
CA ASP A 117 -19.04 -5.25 -5.99
C ASP A 117 -19.92 -4.86 -4.80
N GLU A 118 -19.76 -5.51 -3.63
CA GLU A 118 -20.58 -5.21 -2.44
C GLU A 118 -20.00 -4.07 -1.58
N ILE A 119 -18.71 -3.74 -1.74
CA ILE A 119 -18.00 -2.83 -0.86
C ILE A 119 -17.02 -1.93 -1.63
N SER A 120 -17.02 -0.64 -1.31
CA SER A 120 -16.02 0.32 -1.75
C SER A 120 -15.17 0.77 -0.56
N ILE A 121 -13.85 0.77 -0.72
CA ILE A 121 -12.91 1.17 0.33
C ILE A 121 -12.02 2.28 -0.20
N ARG A 122 -12.06 3.44 0.46
CA ARG A 122 -11.20 4.58 0.20
C ARG A 122 -10.41 4.95 1.44
N THR A 123 -9.14 5.30 1.28
CA THR A 123 -8.29 5.82 2.36
C THR A 123 -7.67 7.14 1.93
N THR A 124 -7.27 7.95 2.92
CA THR A 124 -6.34 9.05 2.63
C THR A 124 -4.92 8.52 2.36
N ASP A 125 -4.06 9.33 1.74
CA ASP A 125 -2.67 8.96 1.42
C ASP A 125 -1.73 9.00 2.63
N TYR A 126 -2.10 8.35 3.74
CA TYR A 126 -1.26 8.16 4.91
C TYR A 126 -1.12 6.68 5.24
N ALA A 127 0.10 6.22 5.59
CA ALA A 127 0.34 4.83 5.97
C ALA A 127 -0.58 4.36 7.11
N ARG A 128 -0.81 5.22 8.12
CA ARG A 128 -1.69 4.91 9.26
C ARG A 128 -3.15 4.70 8.90
N THR A 129 -3.69 5.42 7.92
CA THR A 129 -5.10 5.27 7.49
C THR A 129 -5.25 4.01 6.63
N LYS A 130 -4.29 3.76 5.72
CA LYS A 130 -4.20 2.52 4.93
C LYS A 130 -4.09 1.28 5.83
N MET A 131 -3.16 1.29 6.78
CA MET A 131 -2.96 0.18 7.72
C MET A 131 -4.19 -0.05 8.61
N THR A 132 -4.85 1.02 9.08
CA THR A 132 -6.10 0.89 9.84
C THR A 132 -7.20 0.23 9.00
N ALA A 133 -7.35 0.65 7.74
CA ALA A 133 -8.31 0.03 6.81
C ALA A 133 -8.03 -1.46 6.63
N LEU A 134 -6.77 -1.84 6.40
CA LEU A 134 -6.37 -3.24 6.26
C LEU A 134 -6.68 -4.07 7.51
N THR A 135 -6.45 -3.53 8.71
CA THR A 135 -6.80 -4.24 9.95
C THR A 135 -8.30 -4.37 10.16
N ALA A 136 -9.10 -3.36 9.79
CA ALA A 136 -10.56 -3.46 9.81
C ALA A 136 -11.05 -4.51 8.82
N LEU A 137 -10.51 -4.54 7.61
CA LEU A 137 -10.87 -5.52 6.58
C LEU A 137 -10.50 -6.95 6.96
N ALA A 138 -9.43 -7.15 7.72
CA ALA A 138 -9.07 -8.45 8.29
C ALA A 138 -10.17 -9.00 9.23
N ALA A 139 -10.85 -8.13 9.98
CA ALA A 139 -11.99 -8.51 10.83
C ALA A 139 -13.32 -8.59 10.07
N ILE A 140 -13.52 -7.79 9.02
CA ILE A 140 -14.75 -7.81 8.20
C ILE A 140 -14.83 -9.06 7.31
N TYR A 141 -13.69 -9.48 6.75
CA TYR A 141 -13.62 -10.59 5.78
C TYR A 141 -12.63 -11.69 6.19
N PRO A 142 -12.76 -12.32 7.36
CA PRO A 142 -12.03 -13.56 7.64
C PRO A 142 -12.39 -14.61 6.58
N PRO A 143 -11.41 -15.30 5.97
CA PRO A 143 -11.67 -16.14 4.80
C PRO A 143 -12.55 -17.36 5.15
N PRO A 144 -13.78 -17.47 4.60
CA PRO A 144 -14.58 -18.68 4.71
C PRO A 144 -13.91 -19.82 3.92
N PRO A 145 -14.32 -21.09 4.10
CA PRO A 145 -13.66 -22.25 3.46
C PRO A 145 -13.41 -22.09 1.95
N ALA A 146 -14.34 -21.47 1.21
CA ALA A 146 -14.22 -21.29 -0.24
C ALA A 146 -13.17 -20.24 -0.66
N GLN A 147 -12.83 -19.27 0.21
CA GLN A 147 -11.80 -18.24 -0.04
C GLN A 147 -10.57 -18.44 0.87
N ARG A 148 -10.47 -19.60 1.54
CA ARG A 148 -9.35 -19.95 2.41
C ARG A 148 -8.18 -20.44 1.56
N TRP A 149 -7.26 -19.51 1.29
CA TRP A 149 -6.06 -19.74 0.49
C TRP A 149 -4.87 -20.24 1.32
N ASN A 150 -4.83 -19.92 2.62
CA ASN A 150 -3.79 -20.37 3.54
C ASN A 150 -4.43 -21.03 4.77
N PRO A 151 -4.07 -22.29 5.12
CA PRO A 151 -4.65 -22.98 6.27
C PRO A 151 -4.16 -22.44 7.63
N PHE A 152 -3.02 -21.74 7.67
CA PHE A 152 -2.38 -21.25 8.89
C PHE A 152 -2.56 -19.75 9.12
N LEU A 153 -3.11 -19.02 8.14
CA LEU A 153 -3.30 -17.58 8.22
C LEU A 153 -4.77 -17.23 7.96
N ASN A 154 -5.51 -16.87 9.02
CA ASN A 154 -6.92 -16.49 8.95
C ASN A 154 -7.10 -15.03 8.46
N TRP A 155 -6.53 -14.74 7.29
CA TRP A 155 -6.58 -13.42 6.64
C TRP A 155 -6.63 -13.61 5.12
N GLN A 156 -7.23 -12.65 4.40
CA GLN A 156 -7.18 -12.60 2.94
C GLN A 156 -6.99 -11.16 2.46
N PRO A 157 -6.36 -10.96 1.28
CA PRO A 157 -6.13 -9.62 0.75
C PRO A 157 -7.44 -8.98 0.30
N VAL A 158 -7.75 -7.79 0.81
CA VAL A 158 -8.83 -6.93 0.34
C VAL A 158 -8.22 -5.57 -0.02
N PRO A 159 -8.28 -5.17 -1.30
CA PRO A 159 -7.67 -3.93 -1.76
C PRO A 159 -8.45 -2.70 -1.26
N TYR A 160 -7.75 -1.58 -1.16
CA TYR A 160 -8.31 -0.25 -0.96
C TYR A 160 -7.87 0.70 -2.08
N ASP A 161 -8.65 1.78 -2.26
CA ASP A 161 -8.28 2.89 -3.12
C ASP A 161 -7.79 4.09 -2.31
N THR A 162 -6.85 4.83 -2.89
CA THR A 162 -6.28 6.07 -2.34
C THR A 162 -6.18 7.07 -3.48
N LEU A 163 -6.62 8.31 -3.24
CA LEU A 163 -6.38 9.40 -4.17
C LEU A 163 -5.04 10.06 -3.87
N ASP A 164 -4.43 10.65 -4.89
CA ASP A 164 -3.22 11.46 -4.70
C ASP A 164 -3.47 12.61 -3.74
N TYR A 165 -2.44 12.94 -2.95
CA TYR A 165 -2.51 13.95 -1.88
C TYR A 165 -3.15 15.27 -2.32
N ASP A 166 -2.78 15.80 -3.49
CA ASP A 166 -3.30 17.10 -3.95
C ASP A 166 -4.77 17.01 -4.41
N ASP A 167 -5.21 15.83 -4.85
CA ASP A 167 -6.54 15.57 -5.41
C ASP A 167 -7.54 15.02 -4.39
N ASP A 168 -7.08 14.67 -3.19
CA ASP A 168 -7.86 14.00 -2.16
C ASP A 168 -8.71 14.99 -1.33
N ASP A 169 -10.03 15.03 -1.58
CA ASP A 169 -10.98 15.86 -0.81
C ASP A 169 -11.09 15.47 0.68
N LEU A 170 -10.66 14.25 1.07
CA LEU A 170 -10.61 13.87 2.48
C LEU A 170 -9.40 14.49 3.21
N LEU A 171 -8.46 15.08 2.47
CA LEU A 171 -7.30 15.78 3.03
C LEU A 171 -7.47 17.30 3.09
N TYR A 172 -8.70 17.82 3.04
CA TYR A 172 -9.01 19.26 3.04
C TYR A 172 -8.27 20.09 4.10
N TYR A 173 -8.06 19.52 5.29
CA TYR A 173 -7.35 20.19 6.39
C TYR A 173 -5.87 20.44 6.07
N TYR A 174 -5.31 19.67 5.14
CA TYR A 174 -3.90 19.69 4.77
C TYR A 174 -3.66 20.27 3.36
N ASN A 175 -4.56 20.00 2.41
CA ASN A 175 -4.37 20.33 0.99
C ASN A 175 -5.30 21.44 0.46
N CYS A 176 -6.15 22.03 1.30
CA CYS A 176 -7.00 23.16 0.90
C CYS A 176 -6.61 24.48 1.60
N PRO A 177 -5.74 25.31 0.99
CA PRO A 177 -5.38 26.63 1.49
C PRO A 177 -6.57 27.54 1.81
N ARG A 178 -7.64 27.50 1.00
CA ARG A 178 -8.85 28.29 1.25
C ARG A 178 -9.53 27.89 2.55
N TYR A 179 -9.65 26.59 2.82
CA TYR A 179 -10.25 26.09 4.06
C TYR A 179 -9.46 26.60 5.28
N ILE A 180 -8.13 26.46 5.24
CA ILE A 180 -7.23 26.92 6.31
C ILE A 180 -7.42 28.42 6.58
N GLN A 181 -7.39 29.25 5.53
CA GLN A 181 -7.61 30.70 5.68
C GLN A 181 -8.97 31.06 6.27
N LEU A 182 -10.04 30.37 5.85
CA LEU A 182 -11.38 30.61 6.36
C LEU A 182 -11.50 30.20 7.83
N ARG A 183 -10.91 29.06 8.19
CA ARG A 183 -10.85 28.57 9.57
C ARG A 183 -10.09 29.56 10.45
N ASP A 184 -8.92 30.02 10.03
CA ASP A 184 -8.11 30.95 10.83
C ASP A 184 -8.84 32.28 11.06
N LYS A 185 -9.55 32.78 10.04
CA LYS A 185 -10.42 33.97 10.17
C LYS A 185 -11.58 33.78 11.14
N THR A 186 -12.01 32.55 11.43
CA THR A 186 -13.06 32.33 12.43
C THR A 186 -12.61 32.75 13.82
N TYR A 187 -11.32 32.64 14.14
CA TYR A 187 -10.78 33.07 15.43
C TYR A 187 -11.00 34.57 15.64
N GLU A 188 -10.99 35.39 14.60
CA GLU A 188 -11.16 36.85 14.67
C GLU A 188 -12.62 37.29 14.88
N LEU A 189 -13.59 36.38 14.75
CA LEU A 189 -15.00 36.72 14.90
C LEU A 189 -15.32 37.11 16.35
N PRO A 190 -16.06 38.20 16.61
CA PRO A 190 -16.38 38.64 17.98
C PRO A 190 -17.08 37.59 18.84
N ALA A 191 -17.84 36.68 18.22
CA ALA A 191 -18.50 35.58 18.93
C ALA A 191 -17.49 34.50 19.38
N VAL A 192 -16.49 34.21 18.54
CA VAL A 192 -15.45 33.20 18.80
C VAL A 192 -14.39 33.73 19.75
N GLN A 193 -14.00 35.01 19.63
CA GLN A 193 -13.13 35.68 20.59
C GLN A 193 -13.65 35.55 22.02
N LYS A 194 -14.96 35.72 22.25
CA LYS A 194 -15.59 35.50 23.56
C LYS A 194 -15.45 34.07 24.09
N TRP A 195 -15.31 33.06 23.22
CA TRP A 195 -15.02 31.68 23.64
C TRP A 195 -13.55 31.49 24.02
N ILE A 196 -12.64 32.23 23.38
CA ILE A 196 -11.19 32.12 23.52
C ILE A 196 -10.65 32.97 24.69
N GLU A 197 -11.15 34.19 24.90
CA GLU A 197 -10.74 35.15 25.94
C GLU A 197 -10.53 34.50 27.34
N PRO A 198 -11.41 33.60 27.84
CA PRO A 198 -11.21 32.95 29.15
C PRO A 198 -9.94 32.09 29.25
N TYR A 199 -9.31 31.75 28.11
CA TYR A 199 -8.16 30.87 28.01
C TYR A 199 -6.85 31.60 27.65
N GLU A 200 -6.83 32.93 27.59
CA GLU A 200 -5.56 33.67 27.36
C GLU A 200 -4.45 33.30 28.37
N GLY A 201 -4.84 33.05 29.62
CA GLY A 201 -3.92 32.57 30.65
C GLY A 201 -3.36 31.18 30.33
N LEU A 202 -4.14 30.30 29.71
CA LEU A 202 -3.69 28.98 29.27
C LEU A 202 -2.59 29.14 28.20
N PHE A 203 -2.80 29.96 27.18
CA PHE A 203 -1.80 30.18 26.11
C PHE A 203 -0.45 30.66 26.65
N LYS A 204 -0.46 31.59 27.61
CA LYS A 204 0.75 32.07 28.31
C LYS A 204 1.44 30.93 29.07
N VAL A 205 0.68 30.12 29.82
CA VAL A 205 1.22 28.98 30.58
C VAL A 205 1.83 27.95 29.64
N LEU A 206 1.12 27.58 28.57
CA LEU A 206 1.59 26.60 27.61
C LEU A 206 2.87 27.09 26.94
N SER A 207 2.90 28.34 26.45
CA SER A 207 4.09 28.91 25.81
C SER A 207 5.33 28.90 26.71
N ILE A 208 5.16 29.21 28.00
CA ILE A 208 6.26 29.15 28.98
C ILE A 208 6.71 27.70 29.23
N LYS A 209 5.76 26.75 29.32
CA LYS A 209 6.05 25.36 29.67
C LYS A 209 6.63 24.56 28.52
N THR A 210 6.24 24.88 27.29
CA THR A 210 6.73 24.23 26.06
C THR A 210 7.90 24.96 25.43
N GLY A 211 8.17 26.23 25.79
CA GLY A 211 9.19 27.03 25.13
C GLY A 211 8.88 27.38 23.68
N THR A 212 7.64 27.15 23.24
CA THR A 212 7.15 27.40 21.88
C THR A 212 6.04 28.44 21.91
N ASN A 213 5.81 29.14 20.79
CA ASN A 213 4.77 30.17 20.75
C ASN A 213 3.39 29.50 20.56
N ILE A 214 2.59 29.42 21.64
CA ILE A 214 1.24 28.86 21.65
C ILE A 214 0.24 30.01 21.77
N THR A 215 -0.45 30.32 20.66
CA THR A 215 -1.28 31.53 20.55
C THR A 215 -2.68 31.29 19.99
N THR A 216 -2.91 30.14 19.34
CA THR A 216 -4.20 29.83 18.70
C THR A 216 -4.85 28.58 19.31
N PRO A 217 -6.17 28.41 19.13
CA PRO A 217 -6.83 27.14 19.44
C PRO A 217 -6.18 25.93 18.74
N GLU A 218 -5.78 26.08 17.47
CA GLU A 218 -5.04 25.05 16.71
C GLU A 218 -3.71 24.66 17.37
N ASP A 219 -2.93 25.61 17.89
CA ASP A 219 -1.68 25.30 18.60
C ASP A 219 -1.93 24.37 19.80
N VAL A 220 -3.02 24.61 20.54
CA VAL A 220 -3.42 23.78 21.68
C VAL A 220 -3.95 22.43 21.22
N PHE A 221 -4.66 22.36 20.10
CA PHE A 221 -5.08 21.10 19.47
C PHE A 221 -3.87 20.23 19.09
N PHE A 222 -2.81 20.79 18.49
CA PHE A 222 -1.59 20.04 18.18
C PHE A 222 -0.89 19.54 19.45
N LEU A 223 -0.85 20.36 20.50
CA LEU A 223 -0.28 19.95 21.78
C LEU A 223 -1.10 18.83 22.45
N ASP A 224 -2.43 18.88 22.34
CA ASP A 224 -3.32 17.81 22.80
C ASP A 224 -3.05 16.50 22.05
N ASN A 225 -2.90 16.56 20.72
CA ASN A 225 -2.54 15.38 19.92
C ASN A 225 -1.16 14.84 20.29
N LEU A 226 -0.17 15.70 20.50
CA LEU A 226 1.16 15.29 20.95
C LEU A 226 1.09 14.48 22.25
N PHE A 227 0.35 14.96 23.24
CA PHE A 227 0.25 14.25 24.51
C PHE A 227 -0.44 12.89 24.35
N GLN A 228 -1.48 12.80 23.53
CA GLN A 228 -2.12 11.52 23.21
C GLN A 228 -1.17 10.55 22.49
N THR A 229 -0.35 11.04 21.56
CA THR A 229 0.55 10.20 20.77
C THR A 229 1.78 9.74 21.56
N LEU A 230 2.27 10.56 22.49
CA LEU A 230 3.28 10.16 23.47
C LEU A 230 2.76 9.08 24.41
N GLU A 231 1.54 9.21 24.93
CA GLU A 231 0.92 8.18 25.77
C GLU A 231 0.79 6.84 25.03
N ASN A 232 0.54 6.85 23.73
CA ASN A 232 0.42 5.63 22.92
C ASN A 232 1.72 4.81 22.84
N VAL A 233 2.88 5.43 23.08
CA VAL A 233 4.19 4.78 23.14
C VAL A 233 4.72 4.67 24.57
N GLY A 234 3.85 4.84 25.58
CA GLY A 234 4.21 4.69 26.99
C GLY A 234 4.95 5.90 27.59
N VAL A 235 5.09 7.00 26.83
CA VAL A 235 5.69 8.24 27.34
C VAL A 235 4.62 9.06 28.05
N ARG A 236 4.77 9.20 29.36
CA ARG A 236 3.83 10.00 30.15
C ARG A 236 4.05 11.50 29.88
N PRO A 237 2.98 12.28 29.65
CA PRO A 237 3.08 13.73 29.58
C PRO A 237 3.70 14.31 30.88
N PRO A 238 4.34 15.49 30.82
CA PRO A 238 4.86 16.15 32.02
C PRO A 238 3.79 16.35 33.09
N LYS A 239 4.17 16.34 34.38
CA LYS A 239 3.23 16.55 35.50
C LYS A 239 2.38 17.83 35.34
N TRP A 240 3.00 18.93 34.91
CA TRP A 240 2.28 20.18 34.67
C TRP A 240 1.20 20.07 33.59
N ALA A 241 1.38 19.19 32.59
CA ALA A 241 0.42 19.01 31.52
C ALA A 241 -0.86 18.37 32.04
N HIS A 242 -0.76 17.44 33.01
CA HIS A 242 -1.91 16.83 33.67
C HIS A 242 -2.79 17.87 34.39
N GLU A 243 -2.18 18.88 35.02
CA GLU A 243 -2.91 19.93 35.75
C GLU A 243 -3.73 20.84 34.83
N VAL A 244 -3.23 21.10 33.61
CA VAL A 244 -3.91 21.96 32.63
C VAL A 244 -4.69 21.18 31.57
N MET A 245 -4.62 19.85 31.56
CA MET A 245 -5.25 18.99 30.56
C MET A 245 -6.76 19.25 30.38
N PRO A 246 -7.57 19.46 31.44
CA PRO A 246 -8.98 19.79 31.25
C PRO A 246 -9.19 21.06 30.41
N LYS A 247 -8.35 22.09 30.61
CA LYS A 247 -8.43 23.33 29.82
C LYS A 247 -7.93 23.15 28.40
N ILE A 248 -6.89 22.32 28.20
CA ILE A 248 -6.43 21.91 26.87
C ILE A 248 -7.60 21.26 26.12
N LYS A 249 -8.27 20.28 26.73
CA LYS A 249 -9.41 19.57 26.14
C LYS A 249 -10.59 20.49 25.81
N GLU A 250 -10.91 21.47 26.64
CA GLU A 250 -11.93 22.47 26.31
C GLU A 250 -11.51 23.37 25.14
N MET A 251 -10.23 23.78 25.07
CA MET A 251 -9.74 24.54 23.92
C MET A 251 -9.74 23.71 22.63
N THR A 252 -9.38 22.43 22.70
CA THR A 252 -9.54 21.47 21.59
C THR A 252 -11.00 21.42 21.13
N LYS A 253 -11.99 21.41 22.03
CA LYS A 253 -13.41 21.48 21.64
C LYS A 253 -13.76 22.79 20.93
N ILE A 254 -13.21 23.92 21.38
CA ILE A 254 -13.38 25.22 20.72
C ILE A 254 -12.81 25.17 19.30
N GLU A 255 -11.63 24.57 19.11
CA GLU A 255 -11.05 24.40 17.76
C GLU A 255 -12.01 23.64 16.83
N TYR A 256 -12.58 22.52 17.28
CA TYR A 256 -13.60 21.79 16.51
C TYR A 256 -14.87 22.61 16.23
N ALA A 257 -15.26 23.52 17.13
CA ALA A 257 -16.36 24.44 16.88
C ALA A 257 -15.99 25.48 15.80
N CYS A 258 -14.72 25.89 15.74
CA CYS A 258 -14.19 26.80 14.73
C CYS A 258 -14.08 26.12 13.35
N GLU A 259 -13.56 24.88 13.30
CA GLU A 259 -13.40 24.07 12.07
C GLU A 259 -14.70 23.89 11.28
N PHE A 260 -15.85 23.89 11.96
CA PHE A 260 -17.18 23.68 11.38
C PHE A 260 -18.16 24.81 11.72
N TYR A 261 -17.64 26.02 11.92
CA TYR A 261 -18.42 27.17 12.42
C TYR A 261 -19.57 27.58 11.48
N ASN A 262 -19.37 27.48 10.16
CA ASN A 262 -20.36 27.89 9.16
C ASN A 262 -20.43 26.90 7.99
N SER A 263 -21.43 27.08 7.12
CA SER A 263 -21.66 26.21 5.97
C SER A 263 -20.52 26.25 4.95
N GLU A 264 -19.80 27.36 4.77
CA GLU A 264 -18.66 27.41 3.83
C GLU A 264 -17.52 26.45 4.25
N LEU A 265 -17.19 26.42 5.55
CA LEU A 265 -16.22 25.48 6.10
C LEU A 265 -16.68 24.03 5.98
N ILE A 266 -17.95 23.76 6.32
CA ILE A 266 -18.54 22.41 6.21
C ILE A 266 -18.56 21.93 4.75
N ARG A 267 -18.91 22.81 3.81
CA ARG A 267 -18.90 22.55 2.36
C ARG A 267 -17.53 22.12 1.86
N LEU A 268 -16.48 22.85 2.24
CA LEU A 268 -15.10 22.52 1.87
C LEU A 268 -14.62 21.23 2.54
N ALA A 269 -15.06 20.95 3.76
CA ALA A 269 -14.60 19.80 4.54
C ALA A 269 -15.24 18.46 4.13
N SER A 270 -16.55 18.43 3.89
CA SER A 270 -17.27 17.18 3.59
C SER A 270 -18.32 17.32 2.48
N GLY A 271 -18.36 18.45 1.77
CA GLY A 271 -19.37 18.69 0.74
C GLY A 271 -19.21 17.79 -0.49
N VAL A 272 -17.97 17.43 -0.85
CA VAL A 272 -17.71 16.45 -1.92
C VAL A 272 -18.22 15.07 -1.52
N LEU A 273 -17.83 14.58 -0.35
CA LEU A 273 -18.30 13.30 0.18
C LEU A 273 -19.83 13.26 0.30
N LEU A 274 -20.46 14.31 0.83
CA LEU A 274 -21.93 14.36 0.96
C LEU A 274 -22.61 14.37 -0.42
N THR A 275 -22.04 15.05 -1.40
CA THR A 275 -22.54 15.03 -2.79
C THR A 275 -22.46 13.62 -3.38
N ASP A 276 -21.33 12.94 -3.19
CA ASP A 276 -21.15 11.55 -3.63
C ASP A 276 -22.18 10.62 -2.96
N ILE A 277 -22.39 10.76 -1.64
CA ILE A 277 -23.43 10.02 -0.90
C ILE A 277 -24.80 10.21 -1.54
N LEU A 278 -25.25 11.45 -1.75
CA LEU A 278 -26.56 11.72 -2.33
C LEU A 278 -26.71 11.21 -3.76
N ASN A 279 -25.62 11.23 -4.55
CA ASN A 279 -25.60 10.66 -5.90
C ASN A 279 -25.78 9.14 -5.86
N PHE A 280 -25.05 8.44 -5.00
CA PHE A 280 -25.17 6.99 -4.85
C PHE A 280 -26.54 6.57 -4.33
N THR A 281 -27.07 7.28 -3.33
CA THR A 281 -28.38 6.95 -2.77
C THR A 281 -29.52 7.26 -3.73
N SER A 282 -29.46 8.37 -4.47
CA SER A 282 -30.48 8.68 -5.49
C SER A 282 -30.48 7.65 -6.62
N ALA A 283 -29.31 7.21 -7.08
CA ALA A 283 -29.20 6.12 -8.05
C ALA A 283 -29.79 4.79 -7.51
N ALA A 284 -29.51 4.44 -6.26
CA ALA A 284 -30.07 3.26 -5.63
C ALA A 284 -31.60 3.33 -5.50
N ILE A 285 -32.15 4.49 -5.10
CA ILE A 285 -33.60 4.75 -5.04
C ILE A 285 -34.25 4.64 -6.42
N ALA A 286 -33.57 5.09 -7.47
CA ALA A 286 -34.02 4.97 -8.86
C ALA A 286 -33.96 3.53 -9.41
N GLY A 287 -33.48 2.56 -8.61
CA GLY A 287 -33.44 1.14 -8.95
C GLY A 287 -32.11 0.65 -9.53
N ASN A 288 -31.05 1.47 -9.50
CA ASN A 288 -29.72 1.00 -9.87
C ASN A 288 -29.17 0.05 -8.79
N ARG A 289 -29.03 -1.23 -9.13
CA ARG A 289 -28.55 -2.30 -8.23
C ARG A 289 -27.05 -2.56 -8.31
N GLU A 290 -26.33 -1.86 -9.19
CA GLU A 290 -24.87 -2.01 -9.37
C GLU A 290 -24.06 -1.22 -8.33
N GLN A 291 -24.72 -0.51 -7.41
CA GLN A 291 -24.06 0.28 -6.39
C GLN A 291 -23.54 -0.61 -5.25
N PRO A 292 -22.31 -0.38 -4.74
CA PRO A 292 -21.83 -1.00 -3.52
C PRO A 292 -22.79 -0.76 -2.36
N LYS A 293 -22.93 -1.75 -1.46
CA LYS A 293 -23.83 -1.64 -0.31
C LYS A 293 -23.15 -0.98 0.88
N LEU A 294 -21.83 -1.06 0.96
CA LEU A 294 -21.02 -0.49 2.04
C LEU A 294 -19.88 0.34 1.46
N PHE A 295 -19.80 1.60 1.88
CA PHE A 295 -18.68 2.49 1.56
C PHE A 295 -17.89 2.77 2.83
N LEU A 296 -16.59 2.48 2.80
CA LEU A 296 -15.68 2.68 3.91
C LEU A 296 -14.65 3.76 3.56
N TYR A 297 -14.53 4.75 4.43
CA TYR A 297 -13.57 5.84 4.32
C TYR A 297 -12.66 5.83 5.55
N SER A 298 -11.44 5.30 5.41
CA SER A 298 -10.41 5.33 6.47
C SER A 298 -9.64 6.64 6.40
N ALA A 299 -9.84 7.50 7.40
CA ALA A 299 -9.37 8.87 7.37
C ALA A 299 -8.99 9.36 8.77
N HIS A 300 -9.23 10.64 9.05
CA HIS A 300 -8.79 11.32 10.27
C HIS A 300 -9.97 11.72 11.16
N GLU A 301 -9.67 12.16 12.37
CA GLU A 301 -10.62 12.69 13.37
C GLU A 301 -11.51 13.78 12.80
N ASN A 302 -10.91 14.73 12.07
CA ASN A 302 -11.62 15.85 11.46
C ASN A 302 -12.58 15.38 10.35
N ASN A 303 -12.30 14.29 9.63
CA ASN A 303 -13.23 13.72 8.64
C ASN A 303 -14.49 13.12 9.30
N VAL A 304 -14.33 12.46 10.45
CA VAL A 304 -15.46 11.97 11.25
C VAL A 304 -16.32 13.15 11.68
N ALA A 305 -15.71 14.20 12.24
CA ALA A 305 -16.40 15.42 12.62
C ALA A 305 -17.05 16.14 11.42
N ALA A 306 -16.38 16.19 10.27
CA ALA A 306 -16.85 16.86 9.06
C ALA A 306 -18.10 16.21 8.49
N LEU A 307 -18.16 14.88 8.41
CA LEU A 307 -19.38 14.20 7.96
C LEU A 307 -20.51 14.37 8.98
N MET A 308 -20.22 14.33 10.28
CA MET A 308 -21.21 14.65 11.31
C MET A 308 -21.75 16.08 11.17
N ALA A 309 -20.91 17.05 10.81
CA ALA A 309 -21.29 18.44 10.65
C ALA A 309 -22.14 18.63 9.39
N ALA A 310 -21.73 18.01 8.28
CA ALA A 310 -22.47 18.01 7.03
C ALA A 310 -23.85 17.35 7.17
N ALA A 311 -23.97 16.29 7.97
CA ALA A 311 -25.22 15.61 8.30
C ALA A 311 -26.00 16.29 9.44
N LYS A 312 -25.57 17.47 9.93
CA LYS A 312 -26.21 18.25 11.01
C LYS A 312 -26.45 17.46 12.31
N VAL A 313 -25.49 16.61 12.68
CA VAL A 313 -25.47 15.85 13.96
C VAL A 313 -24.25 16.15 14.83
N PHE A 314 -23.31 16.96 14.34
CA PHE A 314 -22.09 17.27 15.08
C PHE A 314 -22.35 18.13 16.31
N LYS A 315 -21.69 17.75 17.39
CA LYS A 315 -21.48 18.57 18.59
C LYS A 315 -19.98 18.70 18.78
N ALA A 316 -19.48 19.87 19.12
CA ALA A 316 -18.04 20.12 19.21
C ALA A 316 -17.35 19.16 20.19
N HIS A 317 -16.51 18.27 19.65
CA HIS A 317 -15.63 17.35 20.37
C HIS A 317 -14.59 16.80 19.40
N GLN A 318 -13.48 16.28 19.95
CA GLN A 318 -12.50 15.52 19.17
C GLN A 318 -12.93 14.05 19.06
N PRO A 319 -13.14 13.50 17.85
CA PRO A 319 -13.40 12.08 17.67
C PRO A 319 -12.21 11.21 18.08
N LYS A 320 -12.43 10.12 18.84
CA LYS A 320 -11.38 9.24 19.36
C LYS A 320 -10.81 8.31 18.28
N TYR A 321 -9.62 7.73 18.53
CA TYR A 321 -9.02 6.71 17.64
C TYR A 321 -9.98 5.54 17.42
N GLY A 322 -10.21 5.18 16.15
CA GLY A 322 -11.17 4.16 15.74
C GLY A 322 -12.65 4.53 15.92
N SER A 323 -12.99 5.78 16.23
CA SER A 323 -14.39 6.21 16.19
C SER A 323 -14.94 6.19 14.75
N THR A 324 -16.24 5.93 14.60
CA THR A 324 -16.91 5.80 13.30
C THR A 324 -18.18 6.66 13.25
N ILE A 325 -18.44 7.32 12.12
CA ILE A 325 -19.74 7.89 11.78
C ILE A 325 -20.27 7.18 10.53
N SER A 326 -21.50 6.68 10.62
CA SER A 326 -22.23 6.08 9.50
C SER A 326 -23.41 6.95 9.12
N LEU A 327 -23.57 7.20 7.82
CA LEU A 327 -24.82 7.71 7.25
C LEU A 327 -25.50 6.56 6.49
N GLU A 328 -26.65 6.13 6.98
CA GLU A 328 -27.33 4.91 6.53
C GLU A 328 -28.58 5.24 5.73
N LEU A 329 -28.64 4.78 4.47
CA LEU A 329 -29.86 4.83 3.67
C LEU A 329 -30.78 3.69 4.09
N ARG A 330 -31.98 4.04 4.57
CA ARG A 330 -32.97 3.08 5.06
C ARG A 330 -34.30 3.28 4.36
N LYS A 331 -35.07 2.19 4.23
CA LYS A 331 -36.44 2.20 3.72
C LYS A 331 -37.41 1.81 4.83
N ARG A 332 -38.40 2.65 5.10
CA ARG A 332 -39.46 2.35 6.07
C ARG A 332 -40.36 1.24 5.52
N LEU A 333 -40.59 0.19 6.30
CA LEU A 333 -41.34 -0.99 5.85
C LEU A 333 -42.84 -0.69 5.76
N SER A 334 -43.40 0.06 6.70
CA SER A 334 -44.82 0.44 6.71
C SER A 334 -45.25 1.36 5.56
N THR A 335 -44.38 2.27 5.12
CA THR A 335 -44.75 3.30 4.12
C THR A 335 -43.99 3.18 2.80
N GLY A 336 -42.90 2.41 2.76
CA GLY A 336 -41.99 2.36 1.62
C GLY A 336 -41.11 3.59 1.44
N GLN A 337 -41.20 4.59 2.32
CA GLN A 337 -40.44 5.84 2.23
C GLN A 337 -38.95 5.62 2.52
N PHE A 338 -38.09 6.31 1.78
CA PHE A 338 -36.65 6.30 1.99
C PHE A 338 -36.23 7.43 2.93
N GLY A 339 -35.11 7.24 3.62
CA GLY A 339 -34.57 8.24 4.52
C GLY A 339 -33.21 7.86 5.08
N PHE A 340 -32.63 8.77 5.83
CA PHE A 340 -31.31 8.64 6.43
C PHE A 340 -31.37 8.45 7.94
N THR A 341 -30.42 7.66 8.45
CA THR A 341 -30.10 7.54 9.87
C THR A 341 -28.61 7.78 10.06
N ALA A 342 -28.23 8.65 11.01
CA ALA A 342 -26.84 8.89 11.37
C ALA A 342 -26.46 8.10 12.62
N VAL A 343 -25.37 7.34 12.58
CA VAL A 343 -24.93 6.46 13.67
C VAL A 343 -23.48 6.72 14.03
N TYR A 344 -23.23 7.13 15.27
CA TYR A 344 -21.90 7.44 15.76
C TYR A 344 -21.44 6.43 16.80
N ALA A 345 -20.33 5.75 16.54
CA ALA A 345 -19.61 4.95 17.53
C ALA A 345 -18.39 5.76 18.01
N ALA A 346 -18.43 6.21 19.26
CA ALA A 346 -17.38 7.06 19.82
C ALA A 346 -16.07 6.31 20.11
N GLU A 347 -16.13 5.01 20.30
CA GLU A 347 -14.99 4.13 20.56
C GLU A 347 -14.83 3.09 19.45
N ALA A 348 -13.59 2.62 19.25
CA ALA A 348 -13.32 1.45 18.43
C ALA A 348 -14.08 0.23 18.99
N GLY A 349 -14.86 -0.46 18.16
CA GLY A 349 -15.69 -1.59 18.59
C GLY A 349 -17.13 -1.23 19.01
N GLY A 350 -17.48 0.06 19.08
CA GLY A 350 -18.83 0.50 19.44
C GLY A 350 -19.10 0.59 20.95
N PRO A 351 -20.39 0.59 21.38
CA PRO A 351 -21.58 0.54 20.55
C PRO A 351 -21.79 1.84 19.75
N GLY A 352 -22.44 1.72 18.59
CA GLY A 352 -22.96 2.88 17.86
C GLY A 352 -24.18 3.48 18.55
N VAL A 353 -24.41 4.77 18.38
CA VAL A 353 -25.59 5.49 18.87
C VAL A 353 -26.21 6.27 17.72
N VAL A 354 -27.53 6.19 17.56
CA VAL A 354 -28.24 7.01 16.56
C VAL A 354 -28.28 8.46 17.03
N LEU A 355 -27.85 9.35 16.14
CA LEU A 355 -27.88 10.78 16.37
C LEU A 355 -29.07 11.39 15.62
N PRO A 356 -29.93 12.17 16.29
CA PRO A 356 -31.04 12.85 15.63
C PRO A 356 -30.50 13.96 14.72
N ILE A 357 -30.87 13.91 13.44
CA ILE A 357 -30.50 14.92 12.46
C ILE A 357 -31.31 16.19 12.74
N ALA A 358 -30.61 17.31 12.97
CA ALA A 358 -31.26 18.59 13.27
C ALA A 358 -32.14 19.03 12.09
N GLY A 359 -33.40 19.36 12.38
CA GLY A 359 -34.42 19.69 11.37
C GLY A 359 -35.33 18.52 10.98
N CYS A 360 -35.04 17.28 11.38
CA CYS A 360 -35.84 16.09 11.03
C CYS A 360 -36.79 15.63 12.15
N GLY A 361 -37.33 16.56 12.95
CA GLY A 361 -38.31 16.24 14.01
C GLY A 361 -37.78 15.44 15.21
N GLY A 362 -36.45 15.31 15.36
CA GLY A 362 -35.80 14.68 16.51
C GLY A 362 -35.83 13.15 16.55
N GLY A 363 -36.43 12.51 15.55
CA GLY A 363 -36.47 11.05 15.43
C GLY A 363 -35.18 10.43 14.85
N PRO A 364 -35.05 9.10 14.92
CA PRO A 364 -33.90 8.34 14.39
C PRO A 364 -33.87 8.21 12.86
N PHE A 365 -34.96 8.57 12.18
CA PHE A 365 -35.11 8.48 10.73
C PHE A 365 -35.47 9.86 10.17
N CYS A 366 -34.63 10.38 9.29
CA CYS A 366 -34.91 11.60 8.54
C CYS A 366 -35.40 11.23 7.13
N ASP A 367 -36.58 11.72 6.74
CA ASP A 367 -37.10 11.58 5.38
C ASP A 367 -36.07 12.05 4.32
N TYR A 368 -35.99 11.36 3.18
CA TYR A 368 -34.95 11.58 2.18
C TYR A 368 -34.96 13.01 1.61
N ASP A 369 -36.12 13.49 1.16
CA ASP A 369 -36.24 14.82 0.56
C ASP A 369 -36.01 15.92 1.61
N THR A 370 -36.46 15.67 2.83
CA THR A 370 -36.17 16.54 3.98
C THR A 370 -34.67 16.63 4.25
N PHE A 371 -33.96 15.50 4.28
CA PHE A 371 -32.51 15.47 4.47
C PHE A 371 -31.79 16.23 3.36
N VAL A 372 -32.12 15.95 2.10
CA VAL A 372 -31.55 16.63 0.93
C VAL A 372 -31.72 18.15 1.03
N SER A 373 -32.92 18.61 1.37
CA SER A 373 -33.22 20.03 1.54
C SER A 373 -32.40 20.65 2.68
N LEU A 374 -32.31 19.99 3.83
CA LEU A 374 -31.55 20.47 4.98
C LEU A 374 -30.06 20.56 4.69
N THR A 375 -29.50 19.63 3.92
CA THR A 375 -28.06 19.57 3.65
C THR A 375 -27.66 20.20 2.32
N GLN A 376 -28.58 20.80 1.56
CA GLN A 376 -28.30 21.37 0.24
C GLN A 376 -27.19 22.44 0.28
N GLU A 377 -27.19 23.26 1.32
CA GLU A 377 -26.15 24.26 1.54
C GLU A 377 -24.77 23.67 1.82
N ASN A 378 -24.64 22.37 2.11
CA ASN A 378 -23.37 21.71 2.39
C ASN A 378 -22.76 21.03 1.16
N LEU A 379 -23.46 20.97 0.02
CA LEU A 379 -23.02 20.22 -1.17
C LEU A 379 -21.95 20.95 -1.98
N LEU A 380 -20.88 20.25 -2.36
CA LEU A 380 -19.80 20.78 -3.18
C LEU A 380 -19.36 19.75 -4.22
N SER A 381 -19.28 20.16 -5.49
CA SER A 381 -18.76 19.27 -6.54
C SER A 381 -17.23 19.15 -6.47
N ARG A 382 -16.68 18.00 -6.88
CA ARG A 382 -15.23 17.78 -6.92
C ARG A 382 -14.49 18.81 -7.80
N SER A 383 -15.08 19.21 -8.93
CA SER A 383 -14.49 20.21 -9.82
C SER A 383 -14.48 21.60 -9.19
N GLU A 384 -15.48 21.94 -8.38
CA GLU A 384 -15.53 23.19 -7.63
C GLU A 384 -14.57 23.16 -6.44
N TYR A 385 -14.50 22.06 -5.69
CA TYR A 385 -13.49 21.87 -4.65
C TYR A 385 -12.08 22.10 -5.19
N LYS A 386 -11.71 21.42 -6.29
CA LYS A 386 -10.41 21.63 -6.96
C LYS A 386 -10.19 23.10 -7.31
N ARG A 387 -11.17 23.78 -7.90
CA ARG A 387 -11.06 25.20 -8.25
C ARG A 387 -10.86 26.12 -7.03
N GLN A 388 -11.50 25.79 -5.90
CA GLN A 388 -11.45 26.59 -4.68
C GLN A 388 -10.20 26.33 -3.84
N CYS A 389 -9.65 25.10 -3.89
CA CYS A 389 -8.51 24.66 -3.08
C CYS A 389 -7.19 24.64 -3.86
N MET A 390 -7.20 24.45 -5.17
CA MET A 390 -6.01 24.44 -6.02
C MET A 390 -5.78 25.82 -6.65
N ILE A 391 -5.14 26.73 -5.91
CA ILE A 391 -4.79 28.06 -6.42
C ILE A 391 -3.41 27.99 -7.11
N PRO A 392 -3.26 28.41 -8.39
CA PRO A 392 -1.98 28.34 -9.11
C PRO A 392 -0.83 29.21 -8.55
N ASP A 393 -1.10 30.18 -7.68
CA ASP A 393 -0.14 31.24 -7.31
C ASP A 393 -0.14 31.64 -5.81
N TYR A 394 -0.57 30.76 -4.89
CA TYR A 394 -0.47 31.07 -3.45
C TYR A 394 0.83 30.53 -2.84
N ASN A 395 1.72 31.46 -2.46
CA ASN A 395 3.04 31.31 -1.81
C ASN A 395 3.49 29.86 -1.56
N VAL A 396 4.39 29.44 -2.44
CA VAL A 396 5.12 28.17 -2.42
C VAL A 396 5.78 27.90 -1.06
N GLU A 397 6.11 28.87 -0.21
CA GLU A 397 6.78 28.60 1.08
C GLU A 397 5.96 27.80 2.12
N LEU A 398 4.65 28.02 2.25
CA LEU A 398 3.81 27.32 3.25
C LEU A 398 3.46 25.89 2.81
N LEU A 399 3.13 25.72 1.53
CA LEU A 399 2.90 24.40 0.93
C LEU A 399 4.21 23.61 0.74
N THR A 400 5.35 24.27 0.54
CA THR A 400 6.65 23.59 0.38
C THR A 400 7.24 23.16 1.72
N ARG A 401 6.98 23.87 2.83
CA ARG A 401 7.25 23.32 4.17
C ARG A 401 6.45 22.04 4.40
N ARG A 402 5.17 22.00 4.02
CA ARG A 402 4.31 20.80 4.18
C ARG A 402 4.59 19.68 3.16
N ARG A 403 5.01 19.99 1.93
CA ARG A 403 5.44 19.00 0.91
C ARG A 403 6.82 18.42 1.18
N LYS A 404 7.80 19.23 1.63
CA LYS A 404 9.14 18.72 2.03
C LYS A 404 9.09 17.79 3.24
N MET A 405 8.00 17.78 4.01
CA MET A 405 7.79 16.86 5.13
C MET A 405 7.42 15.41 4.74
N LYS A 406 7.37 15.09 3.43
CA LYS A 406 7.39 13.72 2.92
C LYS A 406 8.82 13.17 2.78
N GLU A 407 9.82 14.05 2.67
CA GLU A 407 11.23 13.72 2.44
C GLU A 407 12.08 14.26 3.60
N GLY A 408 12.01 13.60 4.76
CA GLY A 408 12.79 13.98 5.94
C GLY A 408 14.20 13.40 5.88
N GLY A 409 15.15 14.13 5.30
CA GLY A 409 16.58 13.86 5.47
C GLY A 409 17.32 15.19 5.70
N ARG A 410 17.99 15.34 6.85
CA ARG A 410 18.89 16.48 7.08
C ARG A 410 20.27 15.97 7.50
N GLU A 411 21.27 16.55 6.85
CA GLU A 411 22.70 16.37 7.04
C GLU A 411 23.15 16.77 8.45
N GLU A 412 23.97 15.93 9.09
CA GLU A 412 24.86 16.33 10.18
C GLU A 412 26.29 15.86 9.91
N GLU A 413 27.22 16.77 10.21
CA GLU A 413 28.63 16.78 9.86
C GLU A 413 29.47 16.05 10.93
N SER A 414 30.43 15.25 10.49
CA SER A 414 31.25 14.36 11.32
C SER A 414 32.34 15.10 12.11
N THR A 415 32.55 14.71 13.37
CA THR A 415 33.80 14.98 14.11
C THR A 415 34.57 13.68 14.37
N ASN A 416 35.82 13.64 13.90
CA ASN A 416 36.77 12.55 14.09
C ASN A 416 37.62 12.78 15.35
N ALA A 417 37.94 11.72 16.11
CA ALA A 417 39.19 11.64 16.88
C ALA A 417 39.61 10.19 17.16
N ALA A 418 40.92 9.98 17.12
CA ALA A 418 41.69 8.77 16.84
C ALA A 418 42.09 7.86 18.03
N ASP A 419 42.42 6.61 17.64
CA ASP A 419 43.57 5.74 18.00
C ASP A 419 43.88 5.24 19.42
N ALA A 420 44.19 3.92 19.50
CA ALA A 420 45.41 3.39 20.17
C ALA A 420 45.72 1.89 19.83
N GLN A 421 46.73 1.71 18.96
CA GLN A 421 47.92 0.82 19.01
C GLN A 421 47.99 -0.61 19.64
N SER A 422 48.51 -1.53 18.80
CA SER A 422 49.75 -2.37 18.94
C SER A 422 49.78 -3.64 19.81
N MET A 423 50.18 -4.81 19.25
CA MET A 423 51.58 -5.32 19.28
C MET A 423 51.77 -6.81 18.79
N ARG A 424 52.53 -6.97 17.70
CA ARG A 424 53.69 -7.90 17.37
C ARG A 424 53.69 -9.41 17.71
N THR A 425 54.00 -10.29 16.73
CA THR A 425 55.29 -11.01 16.53
C THR A 425 55.29 -11.98 15.32
N GLU A 426 56.47 -12.16 14.70
CA GLU A 426 56.75 -12.95 13.49
C GLU A 426 57.54 -14.24 13.75
N HIS A 427 57.26 -15.26 12.90
CA HIS A 427 58.09 -16.30 12.26
C HIS A 427 59.12 -17.17 13.04
N THR A 428 59.08 -18.51 12.86
CA THR A 428 59.86 -19.26 11.83
C THR A 428 59.62 -20.80 11.80
N CYS A 429 59.57 -21.35 10.56
CA CYS A 429 60.06 -22.65 9.98
C CYS A 429 60.09 -23.97 10.81
N CYS A 430 59.82 -25.19 10.29
CA CYS A 430 60.47 -25.87 9.15
C CYS A 430 59.88 -27.29 8.90
N CYS A 431 59.98 -27.78 7.64
CA CYS A 431 60.18 -29.18 7.15
C CYS A 431 59.11 -30.27 7.44
N LEU A 432 58.81 -31.27 6.60
CA LEU A 432 59.17 -31.74 5.24
C LEU A 432 58.24 -32.96 4.96
N GLY A 433 57.87 -33.24 3.69
CA GLY A 433 57.79 -34.64 3.24
C GLY A 433 56.53 -35.16 2.52
N VAL A 434 56.68 -35.26 1.19
CA VAL A 434 56.29 -36.39 0.31
C VAL A 434 54.87 -36.46 -0.29
N LEU A 435 54.79 -35.86 -1.47
CA LEU A 435 54.10 -36.25 -2.71
C LEU A 435 53.76 -37.74 -2.88
N VAL A 436 52.48 -38.08 -3.06
CA VAL A 436 51.91 -38.79 -4.25
C VAL A 436 50.39 -38.51 -4.31
N GLY A 437 50.02 -37.30 -4.72
CA GLY A 437 48.62 -36.89 -4.95
C GLY A 437 48.51 -35.59 -5.76
N VAL A 438 49.63 -35.12 -6.30
CA VAL A 438 49.82 -33.74 -6.73
C VAL A 438 49.44 -33.54 -8.20
N SER A 439 49.27 -34.57 -9.03
CA SER A 439 48.93 -34.33 -10.45
C SER A 439 47.43 -34.08 -10.70
N LEU A 440 46.53 -34.72 -9.94
CA LEU A 440 45.09 -34.42 -10.02
C LEU A 440 44.73 -33.19 -9.18
N ILE A 441 45.36 -33.02 -8.02
CA ILE A 441 45.18 -31.82 -7.20
C ILE A 441 45.86 -30.62 -7.84
N ALA A 442 47.03 -30.71 -8.49
CA ALA A 442 47.59 -29.56 -9.21
C ALA A 442 46.83 -29.23 -10.49
N ALA A 443 46.12 -30.18 -11.12
CA ALA A 443 45.20 -29.85 -12.21
C ALA A 443 43.91 -29.20 -11.68
N LEU A 444 43.36 -29.67 -10.56
CA LEU A 444 42.19 -29.06 -9.91
C LEU A 444 42.53 -27.69 -9.30
N VAL A 445 43.69 -27.59 -8.66
CA VAL A 445 44.27 -26.37 -8.09
C VAL A 445 44.76 -25.46 -9.20
N ALA A 446 45.28 -25.94 -10.33
CA ALA A 446 45.51 -25.09 -11.50
C ALA A 446 44.18 -24.65 -12.12
N VAL A 447 43.11 -25.45 -12.13
CA VAL A 447 41.78 -25.00 -12.57
C VAL A 447 41.18 -24.00 -11.57
N ILE A 448 41.43 -24.14 -10.27
CA ILE A 448 41.03 -23.21 -9.21
C ILE A 448 41.91 -21.95 -9.18
N LEU A 449 43.20 -22.04 -9.54
CA LEU A 449 44.18 -20.94 -9.60
C LEU A 449 44.23 -20.26 -10.98
N MET A 450 43.76 -20.93 -12.05
CA MET A 450 43.58 -20.37 -13.40
C MET A 450 42.16 -19.83 -13.61
N LYS A 451 41.20 -20.22 -12.76
CA LYS A 451 40.08 -19.32 -12.46
C LYS A 451 40.67 -18.21 -11.60
N ASP A 452 41.08 -17.14 -12.26
CA ASP A 452 41.30 -15.84 -11.66
C ASP A 452 39.98 -15.37 -11.04
N THR A 453 39.62 -15.98 -9.91
CA THR A 453 38.46 -15.64 -9.10
C THR A 453 39.00 -14.90 -7.90
N THR A 454 39.49 -13.70 -8.18
CA THR A 454 39.20 -12.63 -7.23
C THR A 454 37.68 -12.60 -7.11
N VAL A 455 37.13 -13.26 -6.08
CA VAL A 455 35.71 -13.17 -5.78
C VAL A 455 35.47 -11.70 -5.50
N GLU A 456 34.87 -11.00 -6.46
CA GLU A 456 34.55 -9.58 -6.29
C GLU A 456 33.58 -9.47 -5.11
N VAL A 457 34.11 -9.04 -3.96
CA VAL A 457 33.31 -8.86 -2.76
C VAL A 457 32.47 -7.61 -2.96
N THR A 458 31.17 -7.79 -3.10
CA THR A 458 30.20 -6.71 -3.24
C THR A 458 29.25 -6.66 -2.05
N ILE A 459 28.81 -5.45 -1.68
CA ILE A 459 27.81 -5.22 -0.64
C ILE A 459 26.49 -4.81 -1.31
N LEU A 460 25.39 -5.44 -0.91
CA LEU A 460 24.05 -5.08 -1.37
C LEU A 460 23.62 -3.74 -0.76
N ARG A 461 23.15 -2.82 -1.61
CA ARG A 461 22.72 -1.47 -1.22
C ARG A 461 21.22 -1.25 -1.38
N GLN A 462 20.61 -1.80 -2.43
CA GLN A 462 19.19 -1.66 -2.74
C GLN A 462 18.69 -2.84 -3.56
N VAL A 463 17.42 -3.20 -3.41
CA VAL A 463 16.75 -4.23 -4.21
C VAL A 463 15.48 -3.67 -4.83
N HIS A 464 15.35 -3.78 -6.16
CA HIS A 464 14.08 -3.61 -6.84
C HIS A 464 13.54 -4.97 -7.24
N VAL A 465 12.25 -5.20 -6.98
CA VAL A 465 11.54 -6.38 -7.44
C VAL A 465 10.42 -5.90 -8.35
N LEU A 466 10.34 -6.42 -9.58
CA LEU A 466 9.16 -6.30 -10.43
C LEU A 466 8.57 -7.69 -10.61
N MET A 467 7.31 -7.89 -10.28
CA MET A 467 6.66 -9.18 -10.50
C MET A 467 5.26 -9.07 -11.08
N SER A 468 4.81 -10.16 -11.69
CA SER A 468 3.45 -10.31 -12.17
C SER A 468 2.49 -10.64 -11.03
N HIS A 469 1.22 -10.27 -11.18
CA HIS A 469 0.15 -10.78 -10.33
C HIS A 469 0.10 -12.32 -10.34
N GLY A 470 -0.49 -12.92 -9.30
CA GLY A 470 -0.68 -14.38 -9.22
C GLY A 470 -1.74 -14.91 -10.20
N GLU A 471 -1.94 -16.24 -10.18
CA GLU A 471 -2.96 -16.94 -10.97
C GLU A 471 -4.37 -16.36 -10.75
N ARG A 472 -5.17 -16.27 -11.82
CA ARG A 472 -6.50 -15.64 -11.82
C ARG A 472 -7.49 -16.41 -12.66
N THR A 473 -8.79 -16.14 -12.46
CA THR A 473 -9.82 -16.54 -13.41
C THR A 473 -9.80 -15.64 -14.66
N PRO A 474 -10.36 -16.10 -15.80
CA PRO A 474 -10.53 -15.28 -16.98
C PRO A 474 -11.42 -14.05 -16.70
N SER A 475 -11.09 -12.91 -17.29
CA SER A 475 -11.93 -11.72 -17.26
C SER A 475 -13.17 -11.87 -18.14
N GLU A 476 -14.21 -11.08 -17.91
CA GLU A 476 -15.42 -11.09 -18.74
C GLU A 476 -15.12 -10.83 -20.22
N ARG A 477 -14.18 -9.92 -20.50
CA ARG A 477 -13.74 -9.62 -21.86
C ARG A 477 -13.08 -10.82 -22.55
N GLU A 478 -12.27 -11.58 -21.83
CA GLU A 478 -11.65 -12.79 -22.37
C GLU A 478 -12.73 -13.88 -22.58
N LEU A 479 -13.64 -14.07 -21.63
CA LEU A 479 -14.73 -15.04 -21.73
C LEU A 479 -15.64 -14.78 -22.93
N ALA A 480 -15.93 -13.51 -23.23
CA ALA A 480 -16.72 -13.11 -24.39
C ALA A 480 -16.14 -13.61 -25.73
N MET A 481 -14.83 -13.87 -25.81
CA MET A 481 -14.18 -14.38 -27.02
C MET A 481 -14.58 -15.82 -27.37
N LEU A 482 -15.15 -16.56 -26.43
CA LEU A 482 -15.61 -17.93 -26.66
C LEU A 482 -16.94 -18.01 -27.41
N GLY A 483 -17.69 -16.90 -27.49
CA GLY A 483 -19.06 -16.84 -28.01
C GLY A 483 -20.11 -17.47 -27.08
N ALA A 484 -19.77 -18.61 -26.49
CA ALA A 484 -20.53 -19.29 -25.44
C ALA A 484 -19.60 -19.52 -24.22
N PRO A 485 -19.49 -18.55 -23.30
CA PRO A 485 -18.64 -18.69 -22.12
C PRO A 485 -19.17 -19.79 -21.19
N PRO A 486 -18.30 -20.41 -20.37
CA PRO A 486 -18.73 -21.26 -19.27
C PRO A 486 -19.71 -20.50 -18.36
N PRO A 487 -20.70 -21.18 -17.75
CA PRO A 487 -21.60 -20.54 -16.80
C PRO A 487 -20.85 -19.92 -15.61
N ASP A 488 -21.35 -18.82 -15.05
CA ASP A 488 -20.70 -18.06 -13.97
C ASP A 488 -20.33 -18.92 -12.75
N HIS A 489 -21.13 -19.94 -12.44
CA HIS A 489 -20.88 -20.85 -11.32
C HIS A 489 -19.55 -21.61 -11.41
N VAL A 490 -18.95 -21.69 -12.60
CA VAL A 490 -17.63 -22.30 -12.82
C VAL A 490 -16.53 -21.51 -12.12
N PHE A 491 -16.69 -20.20 -11.96
CA PHE A 491 -15.69 -19.30 -11.36
C PHE A 491 -16.02 -18.90 -9.92
N VAL A 492 -17.08 -19.46 -9.32
CA VAL A 492 -17.46 -19.22 -7.92
C VAL A 492 -16.42 -19.87 -6.98
N PRO A 493 -16.01 -19.20 -5.88
CA PRO A 493 -16.54 -17.94 -5.34
C PRO A 493 -15.82 -16.68 -5.82
N TYR A 494 -14.91 -16.79 -6.80
CA TYR A 494 -14.04 -15.69 -7.19
C TYR A 494 -14.72 -14.71 -8.17
N GLY A 495 -15.51 -15.23 -9.11
CA GLY A 495 -16.01 -14.46 -10.25
C GLY A 495 -14.99 -14.35 -11.37
N ALA A 496 -15.32 -13.59 -12.42
CA ALA A 496 -14.44 -13.37 -13.56
C ALA A 496 -13.30 -12.38 -13.23
N GLY A 497 -12.10 -12.65 -13.73
CA GLY A 497 -10.92 -11.77 -13.58
C GLY A 497 -10.32 -11.70 -12.17
N ALA A 498 -10.73 -12.58 -11.26
CA ALA A 498 -10.35 -12.55 -9.85
C ALA A 498 -9.17 -13.48 -9.53
N LEU A 499 -8.39 -13.12 -8.51
CA LEU A 499 -7.23 -13.90 -8.05
C LEU A 499 -7.69 -15.21 -7.38
N THR A 500 -7.14 -16.35 -7.80
CA THR A 500 -7.47 -17.68 -7.25
C THR A 500 -6.80 -17.90 -5.89
N ASN A 501 -7.18 -18.95 -5.15
CA ASN A 501 -6.50 -19.27 -3.89
C ASN A 501 -5.06 -19.75 -4.14
N GLU A 502 -4.84 -20.48 -5.23
CA GLU A 502 -3.54 -20.91 -5.71
C GLU A 502 -2.66 -19.70 -6.05
N GLY A 503 -3.19 -18.73 -6.80
CA GLY A 503 -2.50 -17.47 -7.10
C GLY A 503 -2.20 -16.62 -5.86
N LYS A 504 -3.08 -16.65 -4.85
CA LYS A 504 -2.84 -16.00 -3.55
C LYS A 504 -1.67 -16.66 -2.82
N LEU A 505 -1.68 -17.99 -2.72
CA LEU A 505 -0.65 -18.75 -2.03
C LEU A 505 0.73 -18.57 -2.69
N LEU A 506 0.78 -18.69 -4.02
CA LEU A 506 1.99 -18.50 -4.81
C LEU A 506 2.68 -17.16 -4.54
N THR A 507 1.92 -16.07 -4.59
CA THR A 507 2.49 -14.72 -4.42
C THR A 507 2.87 -14.42 -2.97
N PHE A 508 2.19 -15.02 -1.99
CA PHE A 508 2.62 -15.00 -0.60
C PHE A 508 3.95 -15.76 -0.40
N GLU A 509 4.09 -16.95 -0.99
CA GLU A 509 5.31 -17.75 -0.93
C GLU A 509 6.49 -17.04 -1.58
N MET A 510 6.28 -16.34 -2.70
CA MET A 510 7.30 -15.45 -3.29
C MET A 510 7.77 -14.38 -2.29
N GLY A 511 6.85 -13.76 -1.54
CA GLY A 511 7.21 -12.86 -0.45
C GLY A 511 8.10 -13.51 0.62
N ALA A 512 7.78 -14.75 1.02
CA ALA A 512 8.57 -15.51 1.98
C ALA A 512 9.96 -15.91 1.42
N LEU A 513 10.06 -16.22 0.13
CA LEU A 513 11.33 -16.48 -0.55
C LEU A 513 12.22 -15.24 -0.63
N LEU A 514 11.63 -14.08 -0.94
CA LEU A 514 12.32 -12.78 -0.87
C LEU A 514 12.79 -12.48 0.57
N ARG A 515 11.95 -12.75 1.57
CA ARG A 515 12.32 -12.61 2.98
C ARG A 515 13.52 -13.47 3.33
N LYS A 516 13.50 -14.75 2.93
CA LYS A 516 14.60 -15.68 3.15
C LYS A 516 15.90 -15.20 2.48
N ARG A 517 15.82 -14.69 1.25
CA ARG A 517 16.98 -14.21 0.49
C ARG A 517 17.60 -12.94 1.07
N TYR A 518 16.76 -12.00 1.52
CA TYR A 518 17.20 -10.67 1.93
C TYR A 518 17.09 -10.41 3.45
N ASN A 519 16.94 -11.46 4.26
CA ASN A 519 16.70 -11.34 5.71
C ASN A 519 17.72 -10.42 6.40
N ASP A 520 19.02 -10.66 6.17
CA ASP A 520 20.10 -9.92 6.83
C ASP A 520 20.19 -8.46 6.33
N PHE A 521 19.83 -8.22 5.07
CA PHE A 521 19.84 -6.90 4.46
C PHE A 521 18.67 -6.02 4.93
N LEU A 522 17.48 -6.61 5.02
CA LEU A 522 16.25 -5.93 5.44
C LEU A 522 16.17 -5.75 6.96
N GLY A 523 16.76 -6.64 7.74
CA GLY A 523 16.59 -6.67 9.19
C GLY A 523 15.23 -7.25 9.61
N SER A 524 14.95 -7.26 10.92
CA SER A 524 13.77 -7.94 11.47
C SER A 524 12.46 -7.16 11.32
N TYR A 525 12.52 -5.85 11.14
CA TYR A 525 11.36 -4.97 11.23
C TYR A 525 10.88 -4.51 9.86
N TYR A 526 9.57 -4.29 9.76
CA TYR A 526 9.02 -3.48 8.68
C TYR A 526 9.20 -1.99 9.02
N GLU A 527 9.90 -1.27 8.15
CA GLU A 527 10.11 0.18 8.22
C GLU A 527 9.50 0.83 6.97
N ALA A 528 8.42 1.59 7.12
CA ALA A 528 7.64 2.12 6.00
C ALA A 528 8.43 3.05 5.06
N GLU A 529 9.42 3.78 5.58
CA GLU A 529 10.27 4.68 4.79
C GLU A 529 11.35 3.93 3.97
N ARG A 530 11.71 2.71 4.40
CA ARG A 530 12.76 1.91 3.74
C ARG A 530 12.21 0.78 2.87
N SER A 531 10.93 0.47 3.01
CA SER A 531 10.27 -0.67 2.39
C SER A 531 9.02 -0.20 1.64
N ILE A 532 9.13 -0.07 0.32
CA ILE A 532 8.07 0.45 -0.53
C ILE A 532 7.43 -0.68 -1.33
N VAL A 533 6.09 -0.72 -1.35
CA VAL A 533 5.30 -1.62 -2.18
C VAL A 533 4.43 -0.80 -3.12
N ILE A 534 4.57 -1.03 -4.42
CA ILE A 534 3.86 -0.32 -5.48
C ILE A 534 3.06 -1.33 -6.30
N ALA A 535 1.76 -1.14 -6.41
CA ALA A 535 0.90 -1.90 -7.31
C ALA A 535 0.59 -1.09 -8.57
N SER A 536 0.30 -1.77 -9.68
CA SER A 536 -0.45 -1.12 -10.77
C SER A 536 -1.89 -0.87 -10.33
N ASP A 537 -2.58 0.07 -11.00
CA ASP A 537 -3.97 0.43 -10.68
C ASP A 537 -4.99 -0.63 -11.16
N THR A 538 -4.84 -1.85 -10.63
CA THR A 538 -5.75 -2.99 -10.86
C THR A 538 -5.93 -3.76 -9.56
N ASN A 539 -7.12 -4.34 -9.34
CA ASN A 539 -7.41 -5.10 -8.12
C ASN A 539 -6.49 -6.33 -7.97
N LEU A 540 -6.12 -6.98 -9.08
CA LEU A 540 -5.19 -8.11 -9.07
C LEU A 540 -3.81 -7.72 -8.53
N SER A 541 -3.25 -6.60 -9.01
CA SER A 541 -1.96 -6.10 -8.54
C SER A 541 -2.03 -5.63 -7.10
N LYS A 542 -3.09 -4.93 -6.71
CA LYS A 542 -3.31 -4.47 -5.33
C LYS A 542 -3.42 -5.64 -4.34
N MET A 543 -4.17 -6.69 -4.68
CA MET A 543 -4.26 -7.91 -3.85
C MET A 543 -2.92 -8.64 -3.76
N THR A 544 -2.22 -8.79 -4.90
CA THR A 544 -0.90 -9.42 -4.96
C THR A 544 0.12 -8.65 -4.11
N ALA A 545 0.09 -7.31 -4.15
CA ALA A 545 0.95 -6.46 -3.31
C ALA A 545 0.78 -6.74 -1.82
N LEU A 546 -0.46 -6.91 -1.35
CA LEU A 546 -0.75 -7.27 0.04
C LEU A 546 -0.24 -8.67 0.42
N LEU A 547 -0.33 -9.64 -0.50
CA LEU A 547 0.11 -11.02 -0.26
C LEU A 547 1.63 -11.13 -0.17
N ILE A 548 2.34 -10.49 -1.11
CA ILE A 548 3.82 -10.44 -1.10
C ILE A 548 4.28 -9.77 0.19
N ALA A 549 3.65 -8.65 0.57
CA ALA A 549 4.01 -7.95 1.78
C ALA A 549 3.74 -8.79 3.05
N ALA A 550 2.67 -9.59 3.07
CA ALA A 550 2.38 -10.54 4.14
C ALA A 550 3.46 -11.64 4.28
N GLY A 551 4.01 -12.13 3.17
CA GLY A 551 5.11 -13.11 3.19
C GLY A 551 6.47 -12.47 3.47
N LEU A 552 6.68 -11.22 3.03
CA LEU A 552 7.95 -10.51 3.13
C LEU A 552 8.18 -9.90 4.52
N TRP A 553 7.13 -9.46 5.21
CA TRP A 553 7.22 -8.83 6.53
C TRP A 553 6.27 -9.47 7.56
N PRO A 554 6.43 -10.77 7.89
CA PRO A 554 5.77 -11.34 9.06
C PRO A 554 6.17 -10.53 10.32
N PRO A 555 5.24 -10.27 11.25
CA PRO A 555 5.53 -9.41 12.40
C PRO A 555 6.53 -10.06 13.36
N PRO A 556 7.69 -9.42 13.65
CA PRO A 556 8.50 -9.78 14.82
C PRO A 556 7.75 -9.47 16.13
N LEU A 557 8.26 -9.96 17.26
CA LEU A 557 7.63 -9.80 18.58
C LEU A 557 7.18 -8.36 18.88
N ASP A 558 8.03 -7.36 18.63
CA ASP A 558 7.69 -5.95 18.94
C ASP A 558 6.65 -5.34 17.99
N GLN A 559 6.46 -5.91 16.80
CA GLN A 559 5.42 -5.50 15.83
C GLN A 559 4.23 -6.47 15.81
N MET A 560 4.23 -7.48 16.69
CA MET A 560 3.14 -8.42 16.88
C MET A 560 2.00 -7.72 17.62
N TRP A 561 0.89 -7.56 16.92
CA TRP A 561 -0.28 -6.82 17.42
C TRP A 561 -1.49 -7.74 17.68
N ASN A 562 -1.45 -8.96 17.17
CA ASN A 562 -2.45 -10.01 17.35
C ASN A 562 -1.71 -11.35 17.52
N ASP A 563 -2.03 -12.09 18.58
CA ASP A 563 -1.42 -13.36 18.95
C ASP A 563 -1.95 -14.54 18.13
N THR A 564 -3.16 -14.41 17.56
CA THR A 564 -3.80 -15.43 16.73
C THR A 564 -3.54 -15.27 15.23
N MET A 565 -3.00 -14.12 14.81
CA MET A 565 -2.79 -13.78 13.41
C MET A 565 -1.37 -13.29 13.17
N THR A 566 -0.51 -14.17 12.65
CA THR A 566 0.89 -13.89 12.31
C THR A 566 1.01 -13.08 11.01
N TRP A 567 0.36 -11.92 10.98
CA TRP A 567 0.33 -10.98 9.87
C TRP A 567 0.31 -9.54 10.40
N GLN A 568 0.89 -8.61 9.67
CA GLN A 568 0.78 -7.18 9.94
C GLN A 568 0.42 -6.40 8.68
N PRO A 569 -0.33 -5.29 8.80
CA PRO A 569 -0.69 -4.48 7.65
C PRO A 569 0.55 -3.77 7.09
N VAL A 570 0.86 -4.03 5.82
CA VAL A 570 1.85 -3.27 5.06
C VAL A 570 1.13 -2.61 3.88
N PRO A 571 1.07 -1.27 3.83
CA PRO A 571 0.35 -0.57 2.78
C PRO A 571 1.10 -0.64 1.45
N TYR A 572 0.34 -0.67 0.35
CA TYR A 572 0.86 -0.36 -0.97
C TYR A 572 0.49 1.08 -1.40
N THR A 573 1.23 1.59 -2.37
CA THR A 573 0.88 2.78 -3.16
C THR A 573 0.65 2.37 -4.61
N TYR A 574 0.00 3.21 -5.40
CA TYR A 574 -0.13 3.00 -6.84
C TYR A 574 -0.29 4.36 -7.51
N PRO A 575 0.30 4.57 -8.70
CA PRO A 575 0.11 5.81 -9.45
C PRO A 575 -1.32 5.88 -10.02
N PRO A 576 -1.81 7.08 -10.37
CA PRO A 576 -3.02 7.20 -11.18
C PRO A 576 -2.93 6.36 -12.45
N ARG A 577 -4.05 5.75 -12.86
CA ARG A 577 -4.06 4.82 -13.99
C ARG A 577 -3.37 5.36 -15.23
N ASN A 578 -3.59 6.62 -15.60
CA ASN A 578 -3.00 7.27 -16.78
C ASN A 578 -1.49 7.57 -16.67
N GLU A 579 -0.93 7.52 -15.47
CA GLU A 579 0.50 7.73 -15.19
C GLU A 579 1.22 6.43 -14.85
N ASP A 580 0.50 5.30 -14.86
CA ASP A 580 1.02 3.99 -14.51
C ASP A 580 1.86 3.38 -15.64
N TYR A 581 3.18 3.36 -15.47
CA TYR A 581 4.12 2.76 -16.43
C TYR A 581 3.99 1.24 -16.52
N LEU A 582 3.38 0.57 -15.54
CA LEU A 582 3.12 -0.86 -15.58
C LEU A 582 1.95 -1.21 -16.50
N LEU A 583 1.12 -0.22 -16.87
CA LEU A 583 -0.03 -0.31 -17.76
C LEU A 583 0.21 0.38 -19.12
N TYR A 584 1.45 0.34 -19.62
CA TYR A 584 1.88 1.06 -20.82
C TYR A 584 1.06 0.76 -22.08
N GLU A 585 0.49 -0.45 -22.21
CA GLU A 585 -0.35 -0.84 -23.35
C GLU A 585 -1.64 0.02 -23.43
N GLU A 586 -2.15 0.43 -22.28
CA GLU A 586 -3.33 1.27 -22.14
C GLU A 586 -2.98 2.76 -22.21
N ASN A 587 -1.85 3.13 -21.60
CA ASN A 587 -1.51 4.53 -21.32
C ASN A 587 -0.67 5.23 -22.39
N CYS A 588 -0.08 4.49 -23.34
CA CYS A 588 0.80 5.06 -24.34
C CYS A 588 0.19 4.98 -25.77
N PRO A 589 -0.45 6.05 -26.26
CA PRO A 589 -1.01 6.08 -27.62
C PRO A 589 0.03 5.80 -28.71
N ARG A 590 1.26 6.34 -28.57
CA ARG A 590 2.33 6.08 -29.54
C ARG A 590 2.81 4.64 -29.58
N TYR A 591 2.75 3.91 -28.46
CA TYR A 591 3.03 2.48 -28.45
C TYR A 591 2.02 1.73 -29.33
N ARG A 592 0.72 2.03 -29.17
CA ARG A 592 -0.34 1.45 -30.01
C ARG A 592 -0.16 1.82 -31.49
N GLN A 593 0.19 3.07 -31.78
CA GLN A 593 0.45 3.53 -33.14
C GLN A 593 1.59 2.74 -33.80
N GLU A 594 2.72 2.58 -33.11
CA GLU A 594 3.87 1.85 -33.64
C GLU A 594 3.58 0.35 -33.82
N LYS A 595 2.85 -0.26 -32.89
CA LYS A 595 2.40 -1.65 -33.01
C LYS A 595 1.49 -1.87 -34.22
N GLN A 596 0.56 -0.93 -34.48
CA GLN A 596 -0.28 -0.96 -35.67
C GLN A 596 0.53 -0.81 -36.96
N ARG A 597 1.58 0.03 -36.97
CA ARG A 597 2.50 0.15 -38.11
C ARG A 597 3.21 -1.17 -38.41
N LEU A 598 3.70 -1.88 -37.38
CA LEU A 598 4.31 -3.20 -37.53
C LEU A 598 3.31 -4.25 -38.03
N LEU A 599 2.09 -4.25 -37.46
CA LEU A 599 1.03 -5.15 -37.91
C LEU A 599 0.73 -4.97 -39.40
N LYS A 600 0.67 -3.72 -39.88
CA LYS A 600 0.48 -3.42 -41.30
C LYS A 600 1.65 -3.96 -42.13
N ALA A 601 2.89 -3.68 -41.74
CA ALA A 601 4.07 -4.20 -42.44
C ALA A 601 4.06 -5.73 -42.54
N PHE A 602 3.75 -6.43 -41.45
CA PHE A 602 3.67 -7.90 -41.44
C PHE A 602 2.53 -8.42 -42.31
N THR A 603 1.44 -7.67 -42.41
CA THR A 603 0.31 -7.99 -43.30
C THR A 603 0.72 -7.84 -44.76
N ASP A 604 1.39 -6.73 -45.10
CA ASP A 604 1.84 -6.40 -46.46
C ASP A 604 2.92 -7.40 -46.95
N GLU A 605 3.79 -7.86 -46.05
CA GLU A 605 4.78 -8.92 -46.30
C GLU A 605 4.17 -10.34 -46.38
N GLY A 606 2.88 -10.48 -46.10
CA GLY A 606 2.16 -11.76 -46.21
C GLY A 606 2.36 -12.73 -45.05
N LEU A 607 2.95 -12.30 -43.92
CA LEU A 607 3.20 -13.17 -42.75
C LEU A 607 1.90 -13.76 -42.15
N LEU A 608 0.77 -13.07 -42.34
CA LEU A 608 -0.53 -13.52 -41.83
C LEU A 608 -1.31 -14.40 -42.82
N VAL A 609 -0.86 -14.52 -44.07
CA VAL A 609 -1.54 -15.32 -45.11
C VAL A 609 -1.76 -16.78 -44.68
N PRO A 610 -0.78 -17.48 -44.06
CA PRO A 610 -0.97 -18.86 -43.61
C PRO A 610 -2.06 -19.07 -42.54
N TYR A 611 -2.51 -17.98 -41.90
CA TYR A 611 -3.43 -18.00 -40.77
C TYR A 611 -4.83 -17.46 -41.09
N ARG A 612 -5.10 -17.01 -42.33
CA ARG A 612 -6.42 -16.47 -42.71
C ARG A 612 -7.56 -17.46 -42.45
N ASP A 613 -7.35 -18.72 -42.85
CA ASP A 613 -8.34 -19.80 -42.62
C ASP A 613 -8.57 -20.06 -41.12
N LEU A 614 -7.52 -19.91 -40.30
CA LEU A 614 -7.64 -20.05 -38.85
C LEU A 614 -8.56 -18.96 -38.28
N PHE A 615 -8.35 -17.70 -38.68
CA PHE A 615 -9.14 -16.57 -38.21
C PHE A 615 -10.60 -16.71 -38.62
N HIS A 616 -10.88 -16.99 -39.90
CA HIS A 616 -12.24 -17.25 -40.38
C HIS A 616 -12.92 -18.40 -39.64
N LYS A 617 -12.19 -19.50 -39.38
CA LYS A 617 -12.72 -20.65 -38.67
C LYS A 617 -13.09 -20.30 -37.22
N ILE A 618 -12.24 -19.58 -36.49
CA ILE A 618 -12.51 -19.18 -35.10
C ILE A 618 -13.67 -18.18 -35.05
N ALA A 619 -13.67 -17.16 -35.93
CA ALA A 619 -14.78 -16.20 -36.03
C ALA A 619 -16.12 -16.91 -36.29
N HIS A 620 -16.14 -17.87 -37.23
CA HIS A 620 -17.35 -18.65 -37.53
C HIS A 620 -17.81 -19.53 -36.37
N MET A 621 -16.89 -20.21 -35.67
CA MET A 621 -17.23 -21.09 -34.55
C MET A 621 -17.73 -20.32 -33.32
N THR A 622 -17.20 -19.13 -33.08
CA THR A 622 -17.51 -18.32 -31.88
C THR A 622 -18.60 -17.28 -32.14
N GLY A 623 -18.88 -16.95 -33.41
CA GLY A 623 -19.77 -15.82 -33.74
C GLY A 623 -19.18 -14.46 -33.37
N THR A 624 -17.86 -14.38 -33.15
CA THR A 624 -17.16 -13.15 -32.75
C THR A 624 -16.35 -12.57 -33.93
N ASN A 625 -15.99 -11.29 -33.82
CA ASN A 625 -15.04 -10.68 -34.76
C ASN A 625 -13.60 -11.06 -34.37
N PHE A 626 -13.10 -12.15 -34.95
CA PHE A 626 -11.75 -12.65 -34.70
C PHE A 626 -10.90 -12.49 -35.97
N SER A 627 -9.99 -11.52 -35.99
CA SER A 627 -9.29 -11.12 -37.22
C SER A 627 -7.83 -10.69 -37.06
N THR A 628 -7.36 -10.52 -35.84
CA THR A 628 -6.03 -9.97 -35.58
C THR A 628 -5.12 -10.93 -34.79
N PRO A 629 -3.79 -10.78 -34.89
CA PRO A 629 -2.86 -11.49 -34.01
C PRO A 629 -3.08 -11.21 -32.52
N GLN A 630 -3.55 -10.00 -32.16
CA GLN A 630 -3.95 -9.66 -30.80
C GLN A 630 -5.13 -10.52 -30.32
N ASP A 631 -6.14 -10.75 -31.15
CA ASP A 631 -7.25 -11.64 -30.80
C ASP A 631 -6.74 -13.07 -30.56
N ALA A 632 -5.80 -13.53 -31.40
CA ALA A 632 -5.16 -14.83 -31.23
C ALA A 632 -4.37 -14.94 -29.93
N TYR A 633 -3.61 -13.90 -29.57
CA TYR A 633 -2.91 -13.83 -28.30
C TYR A 633 -3.88 -13.85 -27.11
N ASN A 634 -4.94 -13.04 -27.12
CA ASN A 634 -5.90 -12.98 -26.03
C ASN A 634 -6.64 -14.32 -25.85
N LEU A 635 -7.08 -14.95 -26.94
CA LEU A 635 -7.73 -16.26 -26.89
C LEU A 635 -6.75 -17.38 -26.45
N ASN A 636 -5.49 -17.30 -26.87
CA ASN A 636 -4.47 -18.23 -26.41
C ASN A 636 -4.24 -18.09 -24.90
N ASN A 637 -4.13 -16.86 -24.39
CA ASN A 637 -3.99 -16.59 -22.97
C ASN A 637 -5.20 -17.06 -22.18
N LEU A 638 -6.42 -16.87 -22.68
CA LEU A 638 -7.63 -17.44 -22.08
C LEU A 638 -7.52 -18.96 -21.92
N PHE A 639 -7.03 -19.67 -22.95
CA PHE A 639 -6.87 -21.12 -22.87
C PHE A 639 -5.81 -21.56 -21.87
N VAL A 640 -4.72 -20.81 -21.74
CA VAL A 640 -3.69 -21.04 -20.72
C VAL A 640 -4.29 -20.85 -19.34
N ILE A 641 -4.99 -19.72 -19.11
CA ILE A 641 -5.67 -19.45 -17.84
C ILE A 641 -6.64 -20.57 -17.48
N GLN A 642 -7.46 -21.05 -18.43
CA GLN A 642 -8.38 -22.16 -18.18
C GLN A 642 -7.65 -23.46 -17.79
N ASP A 643 -6.53 -23.78 -18.45
CA ASP A 643 -5.72 -24.95 -18.11
C ASP A 643 -5.07 -24.83 -16.70
N ASP A 644 -4.64 -23.62 -16.33
CA ASP A 644 -4.03 -23.31 -15.02
C ASP A 644 -5.05 -23.57 -13.90
N ILE A 645 -6.25 -22.99 -14.02
CA ILE A 645 -7.34 -23.16 -13.04
C ILE A 645 -8.13 -24.48 -13.20
N LYS A 646 -7.63 -25.40 -14.05
CA LYS A 646 -8.23 -26.73 -14.29
C LYS A 646 -9.67 -26.70 -14.83
N VAL A 647 -10.04 -25.62 -15.52
CA VAL A 647 -11.29 -25.50 -16.27
C VAL A 647 -11.09 -26.01 -17.68
N ALA A 648 -11.99 -26.89 -18.14
CA ALA A 648 -11.86 -27.49 -19.46
C ALA A 648 -12.02 -26.44 -20.58
N ASN A 649 -11.01 -26.35 -21.44
CA ASN A 649 -11.08 -25.63 -22.71
C ASN A 649 -12.24 -26.16 -23.59
N PRO A 650 -12.87 -25.32 -24.42
CA PRO A 650 -13.91 -25.76 -25.35
C PRO A 650 -13.42 -26.91 -26.25
N LYS A 651 -14.30 -27.87 -26.57
CA LYS A 651 -13.92 -29.06 -27.35
C LYS A 651 -13.27 -28.75 -28.70
N TRP A 652 -13.60 -27.61 -29.31
CA TRP A 652 -13.02 -27.17 -30.58
C TRP A 652 -11.60 -26.60 -30.45
N ALA A 653 -11.19 -26.16 -29.25
CA ALA A 653 -9.87 -25.57 -29.00
C ALA A 653 -8.73 -26.52 -29.43
N LYS A 654 -8.89 -27.83 -29.21
CA LYS A 654 -7.91 -28.86 -29.61
C LYS A 654 -7.54 -28.83 -31.10
N HIS A 655 -8.45 -28.34 -31.96
CA HIS A 655 -8.24 -28.29 -33.41
C HIS A 655 -7.52 -27.03 -33.89
N VAL A 656 -7.40 -26.01 -33.03
CA VAL A 656 -6.82 -24.71 -33.38
C VAL A 656 -5.63 -24.32 -32.51
N LYS A 657 -5.50 -24.86 -31.30
CA LYS A 657 -4.54 -24.45 -30.26
C LYS A 657 -3.10 -24.32 -30.77
N ARG A 658 -2.60 -25.29 -31.54
CA ARG A 658 -1.24 -25.22 -32.10
C ARG A 658 -1.04 -24.03 -33.03
N LYS A 659 -1.90 -23.84 -34.05
CA LYS A 659 -1.78 -22.71 -34.97
C LYS A 659 -2.07 -21.37 -34.26
N LEU A 660 -2.95 -21.38 -33.27
CA LEU A 660 -3.26 -20.22 -32.44
C LEU A 660 -2.03 -19.77 -31.64
N MET A 661 -1.30 -20.70 -31.04
CA MET A 661 -0.03 -20.44 -30.34
C MET A 661 1.01 -19.83 -31.28
N ASP A 662 1.11 -20.28 -32.53
CA ASP A 662 2.05 -19.73 -33.50
C ASP A 662 1.77 -18.24 -33.78
N VAL A 663 0.50 -17.87 -33.94
CA VAL A 663 0.08 -16.46 -34.11
C VAL A 663 0.26 -15.67 -32.82
N ALA A 664 -0.07 -16.25 -31.65
CA ALA A 664 0.13 -15.60 -30.36
C ALA A 664 1.62 -15.28 -30.10
N ARG A 665 2.54 -16.14 -30.56
CA ARG A 665 3.99 -15.88 -30.52
C ARG A 665 4.42 -14.75 -31.45
N LEU A 666 3.81 -14.65 -32.63
CA LEU A 666 4.05 -13.53 -33.54
C LEU A 666 3.66 -12.21 -32.87
N GLU A 667 2.46 -12.15 -32.31
CA GLU A 667 1.94 -11.02 -31.56
C GLU A 667 2.85 -10.65 -30.37
N TYR A 668 3.24 -11.64 -29.57
CA TYR A 668 4.16 -11.43 -28.46
C TYR A 668 5.53 -10.89 -28.89
N THR A 669 6.07 -11.38 -30.01
CA THR A 669 7.32 -10.87 -30.59
C THR A 669 7.19 -9.42 -31.05
N MET A 670 6.01 -9.04 -31.55
CA MET A 670 5.73 -7.66 -31.98
C MET A 670 5.76 -6.67 -30.82
N MET A 671 5.35 -7.06 -29.61
CA MET A 671 5.26 -6.17 -28.43
C MET A 671 6.59 -5.47 -28.10
N PHE A 672 7.72 -6.11 -28.39
CA PHE A 672 9.06 -5.62 -28.05
C PHE A 672 10.02 -5.59 -29.24
N HIS A 673 9.48 -5.56 -30.46
CA HIS A 673 10.23 -5.84 -31.69
C HIS A 673 11.39 -4.86 -31.94
N ASN A 674 11.20 -3.57 -31.65
CA ASN A 674 12.18 -2.52 -31.92
C ASN A 674 12.46 -1.65 -30.69
N ASN A 675 13.52 -0.81 -30.78
CA ASN A 675 13.94 0.06 -29.68
C ASN A 675 12.85 1.05 -29.26
N LEU A 676 12.01 1.52 -30.19
CA LEU A 676 10.92 2.42 -29.85
C LEU A 676 9.88 1.71 -28.97
N LEU A 677 9.45 0.50 -29.32
CA LEU A 677 8.50 -0.25 -28.49
C LEU A 677 9.08 -0.63 -27.12
N LYS A 678 10.35 -1.04 -27.06
CA LYS A 678 11.05 -1.28 -25.78
C LYS A 678 11.10 -0.01 -24.93
N LYS A 679 11.33 1.14 -25.56
CA LYS A 679 11.35 2.45 -24.89
C LYS A 679 10.00 2.88 -24.34
N LEU A 680 8.93 2.68 -25.11
CA LEU A 680 7.57 3.04 -24.72
C LEU A 680 6.89 2.04 -23.78
N SER A 681 7.52 0.87 -23.56
CA SER A 681 7.06 -0.17 -22.63
C SER A 681 7.94 -0.19 -21.37
N GLY A 682 8.94 -1.06 -21.32
CA GLY A 682 9.83 -1.24 -20.15
C GLY A 682 10.79 -0.09 -19.90
N GLY A 683 11.05 0.77 -20.90
CA GLY A 683 12.05 1.84 -20.84
C GLY A 683 11.78 2.92 -19.79
N ALA A 684 10.52 3.26 -19.52
CA ALA A 684 10.17 4.25 -18.49
C ALA A 684 10.41 3.70 -17.07
N LEU A 685 9.99 2.46 -16.82
CA LEU A 685 10.26 1.80 -15.55
C LEU A 685 11.76 1.56 -15.34
N LEU A 686 12.49 1.19 -16.39
CA LEU A 686 13.94 1.02 -16.35
C LEU A 686 14.64 2.34 -15.98
N GLN A 687 14.21 3.46 -16.57
CA GLN A 687 14.72 4.79 -16.21
C GLN A 687 14.47 5.11 -14.73
N GLN A 688 13.29 4.77 -14.22
CA GLN A 688 12.94 4.98 -12.81
C GLN A 688 13.84 4.15 -11.88
N ILE A 689 14.08 2.88 -12.20
CA ILE A 689 15.00 2.01 -11.43
C ILE A 689 16.42 2.58 -11.42
N ILE A 690 16.94 3.03 -12.57
CA ILE A 690 18.27 3.65 -12.66
C ILE A 690 18.33 4.91 -11.79
N LYS A 691 17.30 5.78 -11.85
CA LYS A 691 17.23 7.00 -11.04
C LYS A 691 17.24 6.69 -9.54
N GLU A 692 16.44 5.73 -9.11
CA GLU A 692 16.36 5.30 -7.71
C GLU A 692 17.69 4.72 -7.21
N ALA A 693 18.35 3.91 -8.03
CA ALA A 693 19.66 3.36 -7.72
C ALA A 693 20.74 4.45 -7.61
N VAL A 694 20.75 5.41 -8.54
CA VAL A 694 21.69 6.55 -8.51
C VAL A 694 21.47 7.41 -7.26
N LEU A 695 20.22 7.69 -6.89
CA LEU A 695 19.89 8.39 -5.66
C LEU A 695 20.37 7.62 -4.42
N ASN A 696 20.22 6.29 -4.41
CA ASN A 696 20.71 5.45 -3.32
C ASN A 696 22.24 5.49 -3.16
N THR A 697 23.00 5.71 -4.24
CA THR A 697 24.45 5.91 -4.14
C THR A 697 24.86 7.23 -3.46
N GLN A 698 23.93 8.19 -3.36
CA GLN A 698 24.16 9.52 -2.79
C GLN A 698 23.59 9.64 -1.38
N GLU A 699 22.42 9.02 -1.13
CA GLU A 699 21.65 9.18 0.11
C GLU A 699 21.45 7.83 0.83
N PRO A 700 22.09 7.62 2.00
CA PRO A 700 21.95 6.39 2.79
C PRO A 700 20.54 6.14 3.35
N THR A 701 19.68 7.17 3.37
CA THR A 701 18.29 7.12 3.85
C THR A 701 17.30 6.63 2.80
N SER A 702 17.73 6.47 1.55
CA SER A 702 16.89 5.99 0.46
C SER A 702 16.32 4.57 0.71
N PRO A 703 15.23 4.19 0.03
CA PRO A 703 14.58 2.91 0.24
C PRO A 703 15.52 1.73 0.00
N LYS A 704 15.55 0.77 0.91
CA LYS A 704 16.34 -0.47 0.77
C LYS A 704 15.69 -1.43 -0.22
N VAL A 705 14.37 -1.52 -0.20
CA VAL A 705 13.61 -2.42 -1.08
C VAL A 705 12.40 -1.73 -1.66
N ILE A 706 12.22 -1.91 -2.97
CA ILE A 706 11.07 -1.40 -3.72
C ILE A 706 10.47 -2.56 -4.50
N VAL A 707 9.28 -3.00 -4.10
CA VAL A 707 8.54 -4.08 -4.74
C VAL A 707 7.45 -3.50 -5.63
N ARG A 708 7.42 -3.89 -6.90
CA ARG A 708 6.49 -3.43 -7.93
C ARG A 708 5.68 -4.60 -8.47
N ILE A 709 4.37 -4.45 -8.50
CA ILE A 709 3.44 -5.48 -8.95
C ILE A 709 2.75 -4.98 -10.22
N GLY A 710 3.02 -5.65 -11.33
CA GLY A 710 2.38 -5.40 -12.62
C GLY A 710 1.77 -6.67 -13.19
N THR A 711 1.81 -6.79 -14.51
CA THR A 711 1.32 -7.96 -15.24
C THR A 711 2.49 -8.81 -15.73
N PRO A 712 2.24 -10.06 -16.18
CA PRO A 712 3.23 -10.83 -16.93
C PRO A 712 3.87 -10.05 -18.09
N VAL A 713 3.09 -9.19 -18.75
CA VAL A 713 3.55 -8.34 -19.85
C VAL A 713 4.49 -7.25 -19.34
N SER A 714 4.25 -6.66 -18.16
CA SER A 714 5.16 -5.69 -17.53
C SER A 714 6.54 -6.30 -17.24
N VAL A 715 6.59 -7.54 -16.72
CA VAL A 715 7.85 -8.27 -16.47
C VAL A 715 8.59 -8.53 -17.78
N ALA A 716 7.88 -9.01 -18.81
CA ALA A 716 8.44 -9.21 -20.15
C ALA A 716 8.99 -7.92 -20.75
N ALA A 717 8.30 -6.80 -20.57
CA ALA A 717 8.72 -5.50 -21.08
C ALA A 717 10.03 -5.03 -20.47
N LEU A 718 10.19 -5.17 -19.14
CA LEU A 718 11.42 -4.78 -18.47
C LEU A 718 12.59 -5.72 -18.84
N LEU A 719 12.34 -7.03 -18.93
CA LEU A 719 13.31 -8.00 -19.46
C LEU A 719 13.76 -7.63 -20.88
N ALA A 720 12.83 -7.30 -21.77
CA ALA A 720 13.12 -6.91 -23.14
C ALA A 720 13.91 -5.60 -23.27
N ALA A 721 13.78 -4.71 -22.27
CA ALA A 721 14.43 -3.41 -22.25
C ALA A 721 15.92 -3.49 -21.86
N CYS A 722 16.33 -4.44 -21.01
CA CYS A 722 17.70 -4.48 -20.47
C CYS A 722 18.43 -5.82 -20.62
N VAL A 723 17.74 -6.93 -20.89
CA VAL A 723 18.34 -8.26 -21.02
C VAL A 723 17.97 -8.87 -22.37
N ALA A 724 16.83 -9.54 -22.44
CA ALA A 724 16.25 -10.12 -23.64
C ALA A 724 14.79 -10.47 -23.34
N PRO A 725 13.86 -10.35 -24.31
CA PRO A 725 12.50 -10.84 -24.12
C PRO A 725 12.52 -12.36 -23.88
N PRO A 726 11.76 -12.87 -22.89
CA PRO A 726 11.66 -14.30 -22.69
C PRO A 726 10.99 -14.99 -23.91
N PRO A 727 11.20 -16.30 -24.14
CA PRO A 727 10.66 -16.99 -25.32
C PRO A 727 9.12 -17.14 -25.30
N ARG A 728 8.52 -16.91 -24.14
CA ARG A 728 7.08 -16.92 -23.89
C ARG A 728 6.76 -15.89 -22.81
N LEU A 729 5.48 -15.56 -22.68
CA LEU A 729 5.00 -14.71 -21.59
C LEU A 729 5.44 -15.31 -20.24
N PRO A 730 5.97 -14.50 -19.30
CA PRO A 730 6.25 -14.93 -17.94
C PRO A 730 5.02 -15.55 -17.29
N ASP A 731 5.22 -16.53 -16.42
CA ASP A 731 4.13 -17.09 -15.64
C ASP A 731 3.60 -16.07 -14.61
N PRO A 732 2.32 -16.19 -14.18
CA PRO A 732 1.85 -15.47 -13.00
C PRO A 732 2.77 -15.72 -11.80
N GLY A 733 3.03 -14.69 -10.99
CA GLY A 733 3.97 -14.77 -9.86
C GLY A 733 5.46 -14.67 -10.21
N ALA A 734 5.86 -14.70 -11.49
CA ALA A 734 7.26 -14.52 -11.88
C ALA A 734 7.81 -13.14 -11.51
N ALA A 735 9.07 -13.08 -11.10
CA ALA A 735 9.74 -11.87 -10.60
C ALA A 735 11.07 -11.57 -11.30
N LEU A 736 11.37 -10.29 -11.49
CA LEU A 736 12.64 -9.75 -11.96
C LEU A 736 13.23 -8.87 -10.85
N LEU A 737 14.45 -9.18 -10.44
CA LEU A 737 15.13 -8.55 -9.33
C LEU A 737 16.34 -7.75 -9.84
N PHE A 738 16.43 -6.48 -9.47
CA PHE A 738 17.62 -5.66 -9.64
C PHE A 738 18.25 -5.46 -8.28
N GLU A 739 19.40 -6.07 -8.07
CA GLU A 739 20.22 -5.84 -6.89
C GLU A 739 21.28 -4.78 -7.20
N LEU A 740 21.24 -3.64 -6.53
CA LEU A 740 22.30 -2.65 -6.57
C LEU A 740 23.41 -3.06 -5.60
N HIS A 741 24.60 -3.25 -6.13
CA HIS A 741 25.78 -3.69 -5.40
C HIS A 741 26.87 -2.62 -5.45
N GLU A 742 27.63 -2.52 -4.36
CA GLU A 742 28.84 -1.71 -4.26
C GLU A 742 30.07 -2.62 -4.16
N LYS A 743 31.09 -2.38 -4.98
CA LYS A 743 32.38 -3.09 -4.88
C LYS A 743 33.17 -2.62 -3.66
N ILE A 744 33.66 -3.57 -2.85
CA ILE A 744 34.66 -3.28 -1.82
C ILE A 744 36.05 -3.26 -2.46
N PRO A 745 36.86 -2.21 -2.28
CA PRO A 745 38.24 -2.20 -2.73
C PRO A 745 39.02 -3.35 -2.08
N SER A 746 39.70 -4.18 -2.89
CA SER A 746 40.54 -5.26 -2.37
C SER A 746 41.69 -4.68 -1.54
N THR A 747 41.84 -5.11 -0.29
CA THR A 747 43.03 -4.83 0.55
C THR A 747 44.23 -5.70 0.21
N GLN A 748 44.09 -6.66 -0.72
CA GLN A 748 45.17 -7.53 -1.18
C GLN A 748 45.74 -7.05 -2.51
N GLY A 749 46.81 -6.27 -2.41
CA GLY A 749 47.67 -5.92 -3.53
C GLY A 749 48.07 -4.45 -3.52
N LYS A 750 49.25 -4.14 -2.94
CA LYS A 750 49.94 -2.85 -3.15
C LYS A 750 50.42 -2.73 -4.60
N LYS A 751 49.49 -2.59 -5.55
CA LYS A 751 49.74 -2.08 -6.89
C LYS A 751 48.69 -1.01 -7.16
N GLU A 752 49.15 0.16 -7.55
CA GLU A 752 48.33 1.32 -7.93
C GLU A 752 47.20 0.89 -8.88
N GLN A 753 46.02 0.65 -8.33
CA GLN A 753 44.79 0.63 -9.12
C GLN A 753 44.33 2.08 -9.22
N ASN A 754 44.12 2.58 -10.43
CA ASN A 754 43.45 3.86 -10.62
C ASN A 754 42.15 3.85 -9.79
N PRO A 755 41.86 4.91 -9.01
CA PRO A 755 40.65 4.97 -8.22
C PRO A 755 39.44 4.78 -9.14
N LEU A 756 38.61 3.77 -8.86
CA LEU A 756 37.37 3.51 -9.58
C LEU A 756 36.52 4.79 -9.60
N THR A 757 35.96 5.16 -10.76
CA THR A 757 34.99 6.25 -10.80
C THR A 757 33.75 5.86 -9.99
N HIS A 758 32.98 6.85 -9.51
CA HIS A 758 31.75 6.61 -8.73
C HIS A 758 30.82 5.60 -9.43
N GLY A 759 30.61 5.73 -10.75
CA GLY A 759 29.76 4.82 -11.51
C GLY A 759 30.40 3.48 -11.92
N GLN A 760 31.69 3.26 -11.64
CA GLN A 760 32.36 1.96 -11.73
C GLN A 760 32.33 1.18 -10.39
N ARG A 761 32.16 1.88 -9.27
CA ARG A 761 32.06 1.30 -7.92
C ARG A 761 30.72 0.62 -7.68
N PHE A 762 29.64 1.18 -8.22
CA PHE A 762 28.28 0.65 -8.09
C PHE A 762 27.83 -0.04 -9.39
N GLY A 763 27.00 -1.08 -9.27
CA GLY A 763 26.49 -1.80 -10.42
C GLY A 763 25.37 -2.75 -10.08
N PHE A 764 24.65 -3.21 -11.10
CA PHE A 764 23.53 -4.12 -10.96
C PHE A 764 23.96 -5.58 -11.10
N LYS A 765 23.34 -6.44 -10.29
CA LYS A 765 23.15 -7.86 -10.57
C LYS A 765 21.66 -8.09 -10.78
N ILE A 766 21.29 -8.68 -11.93
CA ILE A 766 19.89 -8.86 -12.31
C ILE A 766 19.53 -10.33 -12.21
N TYR A 767 18.42 -10.67 -11.56
CA TYR A 767 17.98 -12.05 -11.43
C TYR A 767 16.54 -12.22 -11.90
N TYR A 768 16.24 -13.37 -12.50
CA TYR A 768 14.89 -13.75 -12.90
C TYR A 768 14.43 -14.96 -12.09
N TRP A 769 13.28 -14.84 -11.46
CA TRP A 769 12.64 -15.87 -10.66
C TRP A 769 11.36 -16.33 -11.37
N ASP A 770 11.34 -17.58 -11.80
CA ASP A 770 10.12 -18.25 -12.28
C ASP A 770 9.45 -19.02 -11.13
N ASP A 771 8.16 -19.34 -11.30
CA ASP A 771 7.33 -20.00 -10.28
C ASP A 771 7.94 -21.35 -9.81
N ASP A 772 8.55 -22.11 -10.71
CA ASP A 772 9.05 -23.46 -10.43
C ASP A 772 10.41 -23.54 -9.71
N SER A 773 11.10 -22.41 -9.48
CA SER A 773 12.48 -22.41 -8.95
C SER A 773 12.59 -22.02 -7.48
N ALA A 774 13.41 -22.77 -6.73
CA ALA A 774 13.73 -22.44 -5.34
C ALA A 774 14.70 -21.24 -5.19
N GLU A 775 15.46 -20.92 -6.24
CA GLU A 775 16.37 -19.78 -6.29
C GLU A 775 16.30 -19.07 -7.65
N PRO A 776 16.49 -17.74 -7.69
CA PRO A 776 16.40 -16.99 -8.93
C PRO A 776 17.68 -17.15 -9.77
N ARG A 777 17.51 -17.17 -11.10
CA ARG A 777 18.60 -17.29 -12.06
C ARG A 777 19.24 -15.94 -12.33
N LEU A 778 20.57 -15.87 -12.24
CA LEU A 778 21.33 -14.68 -12.64
C LEU A 778 21.20 -14.45 -14.16
N MET A 779 20.92 -13.20 -14.53
CA MET A 779 20.73 -12.75 -15.91
C MET A 779 21.91 -11.86 -16.32
N GLU A 780 22.42 -12.06 -17.54
CA GLU A 780 23.49 -11.24 -18.11
C GLU A 780 22.91 -10.17 -19.05
N VAL A 781 23.26 -8.91 -18.79
CA VAL A 781 22.95 -7.80 -19.68
C VAL A 781 23.84 -7.90 -20.92
N PRO A 782 23.30 -7.91 -22.15
CA PRO A 782 24.11 -7.97 -23.36
C PRO A 782 25.17 -6.86 -23.40
N GLY A 783 26.44 -7.24 -23.55
CA GLY A 783 27.56 -6.30 -23.51
C GLY A 783 28.06 -5.95 -22.10
N CYS A 784 27.61 -6.66 -21.07
CA CYS A 784 28.04 -6.48 -19.68
C CYS A 784 28.39 -7.82 -19.01
N ASN A 785 29.08 -7.76 -17.87
CA ASN A 785 29.35 -8.92 -17.03
C ASN A 785 28.20 -9.16 -16.04
N ALA A 786 28.25 -10.28 -15.30
CA ALA A 786 27.35 -10.63 -14.20
C ALA A 786 27.10 -9.47 -13.20
N PHE A 787 28.15 -8.72 -12.85
CA PHE A 787 28.04 -7.41 -12.24
C PHE A 787 28.17 -6.36 -13.34
N CYS A 788 27.11 -5.58 -13.56
CA CYS A 788 27.09 -4.54 -14.58
C CYS A 788 27.26 -3.16 -13.96
N PRO A 789 28.42 -2.49 -14.11
CA PRO A 789 28.65 -1.15 -13.55
C PRO A 789 27.57 -0.15 -14.00
N LEU A 790 27.15 0.76 -13.13
CA LEU A 790 26.06 1.71 -13.42
C LEU A 790 26.34 2.57 -14.68
N ASP A 791 27.58 3.03 -14.86
CA ASP A 791 27.97 3.80 -16.04
C ASP A 791 27.78 2.98 -17.33
N THR A 792 28.25 1.72 -17.30
CA THR A 792 28.12 0.79 -18.42
C THR A 792 26.66 0.44 -18.69
N PHE A 793 25.88 0.17 -17.65
CA PHE A 793 24.46 -0.15 -17.75
C PHE A 793 23.67 1.02 -18.35
N THR A 794 23.94 2.25 -17.90
CA THR A 794 23.31 3.47 -18.41
C THR A 794 23.66 3.69 -19.88
N GLU A 795 24.92 3.49 -20.27
CA GLU A 795 25.36 3.63 -21.66
C GLU A 795 24.73 2.58 -22.59
N ILE A 796 24.65 1.31 -22.16
CA ILE A 796 24.01 0.23 -22.93
C ILE A 796 22.52 0.49 -23.13
N THR A 797 21.85 1.05 -22.11
CA THR A 797 20.39 1.24 -22.11
C THR A 797 19.95 2.61 -22.62
N LYS A 798 20.87 3.52 -22.98
CA LYS A 798 20.58 4.94 -23.30
C LYS A 798 19.55 5.18 -24.41
N TYR A 799 19.42 4.26 -25.37
CA TYR A 799 18.44 4.35 -26.46
C TYR A 799 17.11 3.66 -26.16
N ILE A 800 17.05 2.94 -25.04
CA ILE A 800 15.87 2.21 -24.57
C ILE A 800 15.19 2.94 -23.42
N VAL A 801 15.90 3.67 -22.57
CA VAL A 801 15.28 4.41 -21.47
C VAL A 801 14.43 5.58 -21.98
N SER A 802 13.33 5.88 -21.27
CA SER A 802 12.48 7.05 -21.54
C SER A 802 12.63 8.09 -20.43
N TYR A 803 13.17 9.26 -20.79
CA TYR A 803 13.37 10.39 -19.86
C TYR A 803 12.13 11.28 -19.72
N ASP A 804 11.27 11.31 -20.73
CA ASP A 804 10.01 12.04 -20.74
C ASP A 804 8.94 11.15 -21.38
N TYR A 805 8.33 10.31 -20.54
CA TYR A 805 7.37 9.31 -21.00
C TYR A 805 6.13 9.94 -21.64
N LYS A 806 5.64 11.05 -21.08
CA LYS A 806 4.46 11.77 -21.61
C LYS A 806 4.74 12.28 -23.02
N LYS A 807 5.89 12.92 -23.24
CA LYS A 807 6.32 13.36 -24.57
C LYS A 807 6.59 12.18 -25.51
N ASP A 808 7.28 11.16 -25.03
CA ASP A 808 7.60 9.97 -25.82
C ASP A 808 6.33 9.24 -26.29
N CYS A 809 5.25 9.26 -25.50
CA CYS A 809 3.96 8.65 -25.83
C CYS A 809 3.03 9.50 -26.71
N THR A 810 3.43 10.74 -27.06
CA THR A 810 2.65 11.61 -27.94
C THR A 810 2.61 11.05 -29.36
N LEU A 811 1.43 11.04 -29.99
CA LEU A 811 1.26 10.55 -31.36
C LEU A 811 2.08 11.37 -32.37
N VAL A 812 2.58 10.69 -33.40
CA VAL A 812 3.28 11.33 -34.53
C VAL A 812 2.35 11.31 -35.75
N PRO A 813 2.32 12.35 -36.60
CA PRO A 813 1.54 12.32 -37.83
C PRO A 813 1.93 11.11 -38.70
N THR A 814 0.94 10.34 -39.15
CA THR A 814 1.15 9.30 -40.15
C THR A 814 1.44 9.98 -41.49
N THR A 815 2.63 9.76 -42.03
CA THR A 815 3.03 10.20 -43.37
C THR A 815 2.72 9.14 -44.41
#